data_AF-A0AAV0TGC7-F1
#
_entry.id   AF-A0AAV0TGC7-F1
#
_cell.length_a   1.000
_cell.length_b   1.000
_cell.length_c   1.000
_cell.angle_alpha   90.00
_cell.angle_beta   90.00
_cell.angle_gamma   90.00
#
_symmetry.space_group_name_H-M   'P 1'
#
loop_
_entity.id
_entity.type
_entity.pdbx_description
1 polymer ?
#
loop_
_entity_poly.entity_id
_entity_poly.type
_entity_poly.pdbx_seq_one_letter_code
_entity_poly.pdbx_strand_id
1 'polypeptide(L)'
;MLAITSFPRRFPTASKRPLRLARALSCVTRDLSSSTSATSVTPRLSHCFFSPSQLQSTSPLSALSSPCTSRSVHSKAPSSQSSTFATSAASVHDEDHDVDDDSFLFGERADDWFTTARNPRTDPTFPGIDRTSGRLNAVKMPDLRSCSRQETLDYLDNVWAMTDALFATLQGERAFMTSPPHQLRHPLIFYYGHPTTFFVNKFLVSGLIQEPVNSFFEYIFEVGVDEMRWDDMSKNEMQWPHVADVLAYRRRVYQLIRSVVETHPGLEPGHEQITEDSPLWALQMALEHERIHQETSSMLMLEHPVEFFQSTSLLPDYHDSVIYDNRKVALRPVAGVDYLTNEFLDVPASKVQIGKPRDFPSFGWDNEYGHREANVPACRATKFLVSNGEFYDFVRDGGYRNPSYWSDLGWEWRCFRNTKWPAFWMQDGPSGSNRYKLRVMFDVVPMPWNWPAQVNLHEAKAFCKWKQAQQTDKKVVYHLTTEPIHQLLRDAKDRSADVTSDDILTLPEDVSMATATGKNLNWSYLSLSPVDAMPPTTRGFHDVFGNAWEWCEDMFSALPGFRVHPYYDDFSEPCFDGEHHVIMGGSFASAGGNGASKFARYHFRPHFFQHAGFRVVEQKVDDEGAITLATTDVNAPPPYVKGDPFRSSERVVVSETSLKMTGERSGMSCQGFFKDLRCQSEKALKMFVASSTFEIAGECLVTREGTVAAARLRHQVNCGEVLVVVPTDEATLAKSATEVRVVAETVTAWKRILK
;
A
#
# COMPACT_ATOMS: atom_id res chain seq x y z
N MET A 1 19.90 2.45 23.88
CA MET A 1 19.75 1.43 22.83
C MET A 1 18.64 0.51 23.28
N LEU A 2 17.40 0.82 22.89
CA LEU A 2 16.23 -0.02 23.18
C LEU A 2 15.91 -0.79 21.91
N ALA A 3 16.02 -2.11 21.98
CA ALA A 3 15.46 -3.02 20.99
C ALA A 3 13.94 -2.99 21.17
N ILE A 4 13.24 -2.48 20.16
CA ILE A 4 11.80 -2.62 20.01
C ILE A 4 11.64 -3.70 18.94
N THR A 5 11.05 -4.82 19.33
CA THR A 5 10.70 -5.90 18.42
C THR A 5 9.60 -5.41 17.48
N SER A 6 9.99 -4.98 16.28
CA SER A 6 9.15 -5.15 15.11
C SER A 6 8.83 -6.65 15.03
N PHE A 7 7.55 -7.02 14.91
CA PHE A 7 7.23 -8.35 14.41
C PHE A 7 7.41 -8.26 12.90
N PRO A 8 8.48 -8.82 12.29
CA PRO A 8 8.42 -9.10 10.88
C PRO A 8 7.28 -10.12 10.71
N ARG A 9 6.13 -9.69 10.19
CA ARG A 9 5.18 -10.62 9.57
C ARG A 9 5.95 -11.22 8.39
N ARG A 10 6.62 -12.34 8.64
CA ARG A 10 7.25 -13.15 7.60
C ARG A 10 6.16 -14.00 6.99
N PHE A 11 6.06 -13.97 5.66
CA PHE A 11 5.20 -14.90 4.94
C PHE A 11 5.50 -16.35 5.39
N PRO A 12 4.52 -17.27 5.34
CA PRO A 12 4.77 -18.67 5.63
C PRO A 12 5.81 -19.22 4.66
N THR A 13 7.03 -19.49 5.15
CA THR A 13 8.03 -20.27 4.39
C THR A 13 7.78 -21.76 4.58
N ALA A 14 8.23 -22.56 3.61
CA ALA A 14 8.19 -24.03 3.63
C ALA A 14 8.81 -24.67 4.90
N SER A 15 9.56 -23.90 5.70
CA SER A 15 10.20 -24.35 6.95
C SER A 15 9.25 -24.57 8.14
N LYS A 16 7.97 -24.15 8.07
CA LYS A 16 7.02 -24.20 9.20
C LYS A 16 5.89 -25.24 9.09
N ARG A 17 6.14 -26.44 8.56
CA ARG A 17 5.29 -27.61 8.88
C ARG A 17 6.10 -28.86 9.23
N PRO A 18 5.79 -29.56 10.34
CA PRO A 18 6.23 -30.94 10.52
C PRO A 18 5.49 -31.82 9.51
N LEU A 19 6.24 -32.58 8.72
CA LEU A 19 5.75 -33.66 7.85
C LEU A 19 4.81 -34.58 8.64
N ARG A 20 3.50 -34.37 8.52
CA ARG A 20 2.50 -35.41 8.82
C ARG A 20 2.29 -36.24 7.56
N LEU A 21 3.26 -37.10 7.25
CA LEU A 21 3.02 -38.23 6.37
C LEU A 21 2.16 -39.25 7.14
N ALA A 22 1.02 -39.59 6.57
CA ALA A 22 0.19 -40.70 7.02
C ALA A 22 1.01 -42.01 6.95
N ARG A 23 1.32 -42.57 8.12
CA ARG A 23 1.84 -43.93 8.29
C ARG A 23 0.75 -44.92 7.86
N ALA A 24 0.92 -45.54 6.70
CA ALA A 24 0.43 -46.89 6.47
C ALA A 24 1.50 -47.86 7.01
N LEU A 25 1.09 -48.69 7.98
CA LEU A 25 1.91 -49.70 8.65
C LEU A 25 2.28 -50.84 7.69
N SER A 26 3.56 -51.13 7.54
CA SER A 26 4.04 -52.52 7.41
C SER A 26 5.39 -52.66 8.09
N CYS A 27 5.40 -53.50 9.12
CA CYS A 27 6.51 -53.82 10.00
C CYS A 27 7.47 -54.79 9.32
N VAL A 28 8.76 -54.45 9.16
CA VAL A 28 9.86 -55.43 9.10
C VAL A 28 11.11 -54.82 9.76
N THR A 29 11.62 -55.53 10.76
CA THR A 29 12.83 -55.32 11.56
C THR A 29 14.13 -55.61 10.79
N ARG A 30 15.20 -54.84 11.02
CA ARG A 30 16.60 -55.31 11.28
C ARG A 30 17.63 -54.17 11.43
N ASP A 31 18.13 -54.02 12.66
CA ASP A 31 19.53 -54.03 13.13
C ASP A 31 20.73 -53.37 12.39
N LEU A 32 21.56 -52.72 13.25
CA LEU A 32 23.05 -52.63 13.31
C LEU A 32 23.83 -51.37 12.82
N SER A 33 24.23 -50.57 13.82
CA SER A 33 25.60 -50.19 14.30
C SER A 33 26.64 -49.37 13.50
N SER A 34 27.16 -48.32 14.18
CA SER A 34 28.59 -47.87 14.34
C SER A 34 29.36 -47.32 13.11
N SER A 35 30.28 -46.34 13.14
CA SER A 35 30.99 -45.54 14.18
C SER A 35 32.03 -44.57 13.53
N THR A 36 32.30 -43.40 14.19
CA THR A 36 33.61 -42.66 14.42
C THR A 36 34.58 -42.32 13.26
N SER A 37 35.41 -41.24 13.20
CA SER A 37 36.00 -40.26 14.16
C SER A 37 36.83 -39.13 13.47
N ALA A 38 37.01 -38.01 14.20
CA ALA A 38 38.02 -36.90 14.27
C ALA A 38 39.40 -36.99 13.54
N THR A 39 40.22 -35.92 13.28
CA THR A 39 40.89 -34.91 14.18
C THR A 39 41.73 -33.92 13.30
N SER A 40 41.67 -32.57 13.41
CA SER A 40 42.52 -31.54 14.10
C SER A 40 44.03 -31.36 13.75
N VAL A 41 44.50 -30.10 13.54
CA VAL A 41 45.60 -29.36 14.27
C VAL A 41 46.21 -28.16 13.46
N THR A 42 46.47 -27.05 14.18
CA THR A 42 47.02 -25.68 13.92
C THR A 42 48.58 -25.55 14.07
N PRO A 43 49.28 -24.39 14.37
CA PRO A 43 49.18 -22.90 14.11
C PRO A 43 50.54 -22.17 13.76
N ARG A 44 50.52 -20.81 13.73
CA ARG A 44 51.56 -19.76 14.12
C ARG A 44 52.26 -19.01 12.97
N LEU A 45 52.76 -17.76 13.08
CA LEU A 45 52.50 -16.45 13.75
C LEU A 45 53.69 -15.51 13.37
N SER A 46 53.48 -14.18 13.32
CA SER A 46 54.37 -13.04 13.78
C SER A 46 54.78 -11.89 12.81
N HIS A 47 54.36 -10.66 13.18
CA HIS A 47 55.07 -9.33 13.34
C HIS A 47 55.93 -8.72 12.18
N CYS A 48 56.07 -7.42 11.86
CA CYS A 48 55.65 -6.10 12.43
C CYS A 48 56.25 -4.86 11.64
N PHE A 49 55.61 -3.67 11.76
CA PHE A 49 56.12 -2.25 11.79
C PHE A 49 56.59 -1.42 10.53
N PHE A 50 55.79 -0.36 10.22
CA PHE A 50 56.04 1.10 9.95
C PHE A 50 56.56 1.75 8.62
N SER A 51 55.77 2.77 8.21
CA SER A 51 55.72 3.90 7.21
C SER A 51 56.96 4.81 6.94
N PRO A 52 56.85 6.00 6.25
CA PRO A 52 56.29 6.38 4.92
C PRO A 52 57.17 7.43 4.13
N SER A 53 56.80 7.82 2.88
CA SER A 53 56.84 9.26 2.40
C SER A 53 56.58 9.51 0.89
N GLN A 54 55.70 10.50 0.61
CA GLN A 54 55.63 11.54 -0.47
C GLN A 54 55.34 11.15 -1.95
N LEU A 55 54.27 11.59 -2.65
CA LEU A 55 53.61 12.90 -2.99
C LEU A 55 54.30 13.80 -4.04
N GLN A 56 53.61 14.05 -5.17
CA GLN A 56 53.52 15.26 -6.05
C GLN A 56 53.30 14.83 -7.53
N SER A 57 52.56 15.48 -8.44
CA SER A 57 51.59 16.58 -8.45
C SER A 57 51.09 16.77 -9.92
N THR A 58 50.08 17.63 -10.11
CA THR A 58 49.66 18.37 -11.33
C THR A 58 48.46 17.89 -12.17
N SER A 59 47.49 18.81 -12.28
CA SER A 59 46.34 18.93 -13.21
C SER A 59 46.75 19.73 -14.49
N PRO A 60 45.86 20.32 -15.32
CA PRO A 60 44.53 19.97 -15.86
C PRO A 60 44.44 20.23 -17.42
N LEU A 61 43.21 20.29 -18.00
CA LEU A 61 42.73 20.90 -19.28
C LEU A 61 42.07 19.87 -20.24
N SER A 62 40.76 19.88 -20.53
CA SER A 62 39.84 20.83 -21.24
C SER A 62 39.67 20.55 -22.74
N ALA A 63 38.42 20.75 -23.23
CA ALA A 63 37.95 20.89 -24.64
C ALA A 63 37.57 19.57 -25.37
N LEU A 64 36.29 19.29 -25.63
CA LEU A 64 35.33 19.85 -26.61
C LEU A 64 35.32 19.13 -27.98
N SER A 65 34.09 18.88 -28.44
CA SER A 65 33.60 18.68 -29.82
C SER A 65 33.77 17.32 -30.53
N SER A 66 32.63 16.66 -30.68
CA SER A 66 32.20 15.76 -31.77
C SER A 66 32.20 16.48 -33.14
N PRO A 67 31.74 15.89 -34.28
CA PRO A 67 31.35 14.50 -34.56
C PRO A 67 31.88 13.96 -35.92
N CYS A 68 31.49 12.72 -36.24
CA CYS A 68 31.11 12.18 -37.56
C CYS A 68 31.78 10.88 -38.03
N THR A 69 30.87 9.94 -38.34
CA THR A 69 30.87 8.97 -39.46
C THR A 69 31.78 7.74 -39.42
N SER A 70 31.10 6.64 -39.06
CA SER A 70 30.99 5.38 -39.81
C SER A 70 32.24 4.75 -40.46
N ARG A 71 32.59 3.56 -39.97
CA ARG A 71 33.04 2.45 -40.83
C ARG A 71 32.82 1.11 -40.13
N SER A 72 32.13 0.22 -40.83
CA SER A 72 32.01 -1.20 -40.52
C SER A 72 33.34 -1.91 -40.77
N VAL A 73 33.72 -2.84 -39.89
CA VAL A 73 34.62 -3.95 -40.23
C VAL A 73 34.21 -5.20 -39.45
N HIS A 74 34.15 -6.31 -40.19
CA HIS A 74 33.83 -7.65 -39.79
C HIS A 74 34.79 -8.32 -38.79
N SER A 75 34.22 -9.30 -38.09
CA SER A 75 34.80 -10.61 -37.71
C SER A 75 35.69 -10.66 -36.46
N LYS A 76 35.26 -11.42 -35.45
CA LYS A 76 35.59 -12.85 -35.24
C LYS A 76 35.20 -13.23 -33.81
N ALA A 77 34.46 -14.33 -33.66
CA ALA A 77 34.46 -15.11 -32.41
C ALA A 77 35.86 -15.71 -32.18
N PRO A 78 36.24 -16.04 -30.93
CA PRO A 78 35.97 -17.41 -30.51
C PRO A 78 35.70 -17.64 -28.99
N SER A 79 34.90 -18.69 -28.75
CA SER A 79 35.08 -19.78 -27.77
C SER A 79 35.39 -19.50 -26.29
N SER A 80 34.42 -19.87 -25.45
CA SER A 80 34.50 -20.77 -24.29
C SER A 80 35.80 -20.85 -23.46
N GLN A 81 35.69 -20.55 -22.16
CA GLN A 81 36.04 -21.50 -21.08
C GLN A 81 35.65 -20.96 -19.69
N SER A 82 34.80 -21.74 -18.99
CA SER A 82 34.99 -22.23 -17.62
C SER A 82 35.51 -21.25 -16.56
N SER A 83 34.60 -20.65 -15.78
CA SER A 83 34.91 -20.01 -14.50
C SER A 83 35.00 -21.04 -13.38
N THR A 84 36.19 -21.20 -12.81
CA THR A 84 36.42 -21.86 -11.52
C THR A 84 36.19 -20.86 -10.40
N PHE A 85 35.26 -21.18 -9.50
CA PHE A 85 35.06 -20.52 -8.20
C PHE A 85 36.31 -20.63 -7.33
N ALA A 86 36.76 -19.52 -6.76
CA ALA A 86 37.63 -19.53 -5.59
C ALA A 86 37.27 -18.37 -4.65
N THR A 87 36.78 -18.76 -3.49
CA THR A 87 36.55 -17.96 -2.29
C THR A 87 37.85 -17.55 -1.62
N SER A 88 38.02 -16.27 -1.25
CA SER A 88 38.66 -15.92 0.02
C SER A 88 38.32 -14.48 0.42
N ALA A 89 37.63 -14.34 1.55
CA ALA A 89 37.57 -13.11 2.32
C ALA A 89 38.78 -13.04 3.25
N ALA A 90 39.57 -11.96 3.19
CA ALA A 90 40.27 -11.39 4.34
C ALA A 90 40.92 -10.03 4.04
N SER A 91 40.77 -9.15 5.04
CA SER A 91 41.50 -7.91 5.36
C SER A 91 41.26 -6.65 4.53
N VAL A 92 40.40 -5.82 5.14
CA VAL A 92 40.26 -4.38 5.07
C VAL A 92 41.62 -3.66 5.03
N HIS A 93 41.85 -2.95 3.94
CA HIS A 93 42.61 -1.71 3.90
C HIS A 93 41.79 -0.72 3.07
N ASP A 94 41.40 0.39 3.70
CA ASP A 94 40.89 1.59 3.06
C ASP A 94 41.88 2.06 2.00
N GLU A 95 41.66 1.72 0.73
CA GLU A 95 42.01 2.54 -0.43
C GLU A 95 41.03 2.22 -1.57
N ASP A 96 40.49 3.30 -2.15
CA ASP A 96 39.59 3.40 -3.29
C ASP A 96 38.12 2.98 -3.07
N HIS A 97 37.30 4.01 -2.86
CA HIS A 97 35.92 4.04 -3.32
C HIS A 97 35.87 3.52 -4.76
N ASP A 98 35.44 2.26 -4.97
CA ASP A 98 34.62 1.96 -6.13
C ASP A 98 33.44 2.91 -6.02
N VAL A 99 33.53 4.03 -6.75
CA VAL A 99 32.35 4.83 -7.06
C VAL A 99 31.50 3.88 -7.89
N ASP A 100 30.51 3.26 -7.25
CA ASP A 100 29.48 2.49 -7.93
C ASP A 100 29.03 3.33 -9.13
N ASP A 101 29.41 2.91 -10.35
CA ASP A 101 29.11 3.63 -11.57
C ASP A 101 27.61 3.50 -11.83
N ASP A 102 26.82 4.37 -11.19
CA ASP A 102 25.38 4.44 -11.34
C ASP A 102 24.97 5.27 -12.57
N SER A 103 25.91 5.56 -13.48
CA SER A 103 25.63 6.34 -14.69
C SER A 103 24.54 5.72 -15.57
N PHE A 104 24.41 4.38 -15.57
CA PHE A 104 23.34 3.66 -16.27
C PHE A 104 21.93 3.91 -15.69
N LEU A 105 21.83 4.51 -14.49
CA LEU A 105 20.58 4.90 -13.84
C LEU A 105 20.15 6.33 -14.16
N PHE A 106 20.84 7.04 -15.06
CA PHE A 106 20.46 8.38 -15.50
C PHE A 106 19.98 8.39 -16.96
N GLY A 107 18.95 9.20 -17.24
CA GLY A 107 18.32 9.30 -18.54
C GLY A 107 17.36 8.15 -18.85
N GLU A 108 16.98 8.06 -20.12
CA GLU A 108 16.18 6.97 -20.65
C GLU A 108 16.98 5.66 -20.58
N ARG A 109 16.37 4.61 -20.03
CA ARG A 109 17.04 3.32 -19.85
C ARG A 109 17.37 2.63 -21.18
N ALA A 110 18.57 2.09 -21.27
CA ALA A 110 18.98 1.23 -22.38
C ALA A 110 18.15 -0.07 -22.45
N ASP A 111 18.24 -0.76 -23.59
CA ASP A 111 17.43 -1.94 -23.89
C ASP A 111 17.69 -3.13 -22.96
N ASP A 112 18.86 -3.20 -22.33
CA ASP A 112 19.25 -4.25 -21.37
C ASP A 112 18.65 -4.06 -19.96
N TRP A 113 18.01 -2.92 -19.70
CA TRP A 113 17.21 -2.70 -18.49
C TRP A 113 15.98 -3.63 -18.43
N PHE A 114 15.37 -3.93 -19.57
CA PHE A 114 14.17 -4.77 -19.60
C PHE A 114 14.57 -6.22 -19.38
N THR A 115 14.05 -6.82 -18.32
CA THR A 115 14.46 -8.15 -17.84
C THR A 115 13.65 -9.30 -18.46
N THR A 116 12.68 -8.97 -19.32
CA THR A 116 11.88 -9.91 -20.11
C THR A 116 12.70 -10.59 -21.22
N ALA A 117 12.22 -11.72 -21.74
CA ALA A 117 12.90 -12.47 -22.80
C ALA A 117 12.86 -11.74 -24.16
N ARG A 118 11.80 -10.96 -24.37
CA ARG A 118 11.60 -10.06 -25.51
C ARG A 118 11.71 -8.62 -25.00
N ASN A 119 12.25 -7.72 -25.80
CA ASN A 119 12.39 -6.32 -25.38
C ASN A 119 11.17 -5.50 -25.89
N PRO A 120 10.45 -4.77 -25.00
CA PRO A 120 9.22 -4.06 -25.36
C PRO A 120 9.41 -2.86 -26.30
N ARG A 121 10.62 -2.31 -26.43
CA ARG A 121 10.91 -1.20 -27.36
C ARG A 121 11.21 -1.68 -28.78
N THR A 122 11.76 -2.89 -28.92
CA THR A 122 12.34 -3.38 -30.18
C THR A 122 11.54 -4.53 -30.79
N ASP A 123 10.72 -5.24 -30.02
CA ASP A 123 9.83 -6.29 -30.52
C ASP A 123 8.44 -5.72 -30.84
N PRO A 124 8.06 -5.59 -32.13
CA PRO A 124 6.74 -5.07 -32.53
C PRO A 124 5.59 -6.03 -32.20
N THR A 125 5.88 -7.25 -31.77
CA THR A 125 4.90 -8.25 -31.34
C THR A 125 4.79 -8.35 -29.81
N PHE A 126 5.45 -7.45 -29.09
CA PHE A 126 5.39 -7.43 -27.63
C PHE A 126 3.96 -7.10 -27.17
N PRO A 127 3.41 -7.89 -26.22
CA PRO A 127 2.01 -7.74 -25.80
C PRO A 127 1.74 -6.40 -25.12
N GLY A 128 0.74 -5.68 -25.63
CA GLY A 128 0.27 -4.41 -25.09
C GLY A 128 0.93 -3.17 -25.69
N ILE A 129 1.85 -3.31 -26.65
CA ILE A 129 2.38 -2.15 -27.37
C ILE A 129 1.32 -1.61 -28.33
N ASP A 130 0.87 -0.39 -28.09
CA ASP A 130 0.08 0.36 -29.07
C ASP A 130 0.97 0.69 -30.27
N ARG A 131 0.63 0.11 -31.42
CA ARG A 131 1.40 0.22 -32.67
C ARG A 131 1.43 1.64 -33.24
N THR A 132 0.53 2.51 -32.80
CA THR A 132 0.46 3.91 -33.24
C THR A 132 1.35 4.79 -32.38
N SER A 133 1.24 4.66 -31.06
CA SER A 133 1.95 5.53 -30.10
C SER A 133 3.30 4.97 -29.63
N GLY A 134 3.52 3.66 -29.75
CA GLY A 134 4.67 2.95 -29.20
C GLY A 134 4.63 2.80 -27.68
N ARG A 135 3.50 3.15 -27.03
CA ARG A 135 3.32 3.04 -25.58
C ARG A 135 2.86 1.65 -25.17
N LEU A 136 3.28 1.22 -23.99
CA LEU A 136 2.92 -0.05 -23.36
C LEU A 136 1.64 0.12 -22.52
N ASN A 137 0.58 -0.54 -22.96
CA ASN A 137 -0.70 -0.65 -22.24
C ASN A 137 -0.77 -1.97 -21.47
N ALA A 138 -1.52 -2.00 -20.38
CA ALA A 138 -1.89 -3.26 -19.74
C ALA A 138 -2.83 -4.06 -20.66
N VAL A 139 -2.57 -5.36 -20.81
CA VAL A 139 -3.39 -6.26 -21.64
C VAL A 139 -4.56 -6.88 -20.87
N LYS A 140 -5.48 -7.52 -21.60
CA LYS A 140 -6.57 -8.32 -21.01
C LYS A 140 -6.02 -9.41 -20.09
N MET A 141 -6.74 -9.68 -19.01
CA MET A 141 -6.43 -10.78 -18.11
C MET A 141 -6.83 -12.13 -18.75
N PRO A 142 -6.06 -13.21 -18.55
CA PRO A 142 -6.41 -14.52 -19.10
C PRO A 142 -7.71 -15.11 -18.49
N ASP A 143 -8.56 -15.69 -19.34
CA ASP A 143 -9.72 -16.48 -18.90
C ASP A 143 -9.25 -17.85 -18.40
N LEU A 144 -9.32 -18.09 -17.09
CA LEU A 144 -8.73 -19.27 -16.45
C LEU A 144 -9.40 -20.61 -16.81
N ARG A 145 -10.50 -20.60 -17.57
CA ARG A 145 -11.12 -21.83 -18.12
C ARG A 145 -10.44 -22.31 -19.38
N SER A 146 -9.81 -21.42 -20.14
CA SER A 146 -9.37 -21.72 -21.51
C SER A 146 -8.13 -20.96 -21.96
N CYS A 147 -7.46 -20.22 -21.08
CA CYS A 147 -6.29 -19.44 -21.42
C CYS A 147 -5.20 -20.33 -22.03
N SER A 148 -4.68 -19.93 -23.18
CA SER A 148 -3.56 -20.65 -23.76
C SER A 148 -2.25 -20.39 -23.00
N ARG A 149 -1.28 -21.28 -23.19
CA ARG A 149 0.10 -21.06 -22.77
C ARG A 149 0.65 -19.72 -23.28
N GLN A 150 0.35 -19.37 -24.54
CA GLN A 150 0.79 -18.12 -25.14
C GLN A 150 0.13 -16.90 -24.49
N GLU A 151 -1.18 -16.92 -24.25
CA GLU A 151 -1.86 -15.84 -23.53
C GLU A 151 -1.30 -15.64 -22.11
N THR A 152 -0.92 -16.74 -21.43
CA THR A 152 -0.29 -16.67 -20.11
C THR A 152 1.11 -16.06 -20.18
N LEU A 153 1.91 -16.42 -21.21
CA LEU A 153 3.22 -15.82 -21.46
C LEU A 153 3.12 -14.33 -21.82
N ASP A 154 2.12 -13.97 -22.62
CA ASP A 154 1.91 -12.58 -23.02
C ASP A 154 1.48 -11.72 -21.83
N TYR A 155 0.63 -12.26 -20.95
CA TYR A 155 0.26 -11.60 -19.70
C TYR A 155 1.46 -11.44 -18.76
N LEU A 156 2.30 -12.48 -18.62
CA LEU A 156 3.56 -12.41 -17.85
C LEU A 156 4.51 -11.34 -18.40
N ASP A 157 4.77 -11.35 -19.71
CA ASP A 157 5.65 -10.39 -20.37
C ASP A 157 5.15 -8.96 -20.14
N ASN A 158 3.84 -8.73 -20.29
CA ASN A 158 3.23 -7.43 -20.07
C ASN A 158 3.34 -6.96 -18.61
N VAL A 159 2.92 -7.79 -17.63
CA VAL A 159 3.02 -7.46 -16.19
C VAL A 159 4.46 -7.09 -15.83
N TRP A 160 5.42 -7.91 -16.25
CA TRP A 160 6.82 -7.74 -15.88
C TRP A 160 7.44 -6.48 -16.52
N ALA A 161 7.17 -6.24 -17.81
CA ALA A 161 7.67 -5.07 -18.51
C ALA A 161 7.06 -3.76 -18.01
N MET A 162 5.80 -3.76 -17.56
CA MET A 162 5.19 -2.58 -16.95
C MET A 162 5.90 -2.17 -15.65
N THR A 163 6.28 -3.14 -14.81
CA THR A 163 7.12 -2.87 -13.64
C THR A 163 8.48 -2.32 -14.05
N ASP A 164 9.17 -2.95 -15.00
CA ASP A 164 10.47 -2.44 -15.48
C ASP A 164 10.36 -1.03 -16.08
N ALA A 165 9.29 -0.72 -16.81
CA ALA A 165 9.02 0.61 -17.37
C ALA A 165 8.72 1.66 -16.30
N LEU A 166 8.00 1.31 -15.23
CA LEU A 166 7.75 2.20 -14.10
C LEU A 166 9.05 2.53 -13.36
N PHE A 167 9.88 1.52 -13.08
CA PHE A 167 11.15 1.70 -12.37
C PHE A 167 12.26 2.30 -13.24
N ALA A 168 12.15 2.24 -14.57
CA ALA A 168 13.03 2.94 -15.50
C ALA A 168 12.96 4.48 -15.36
N THR A 169 11.93 5.01 -14.69
CA THR A 169 11.74 6.46 -14.50
C THR A 169 12.67 7.04 -13.43
N LEU A 170 13.11 6.22 -12.47
CA LEU A 170 13.93 6.66 -11.34
C LEU A 170 15.31 7.14 -11.79
N GLN A 171 15.85 8.21 -11.23
CA GLN A 171 17.12 8.82 -11.65
C GLN A 171 18.19 8.68 -10.57
N GLY A 172 19.21 7.88 -10.86
CA GLY A 172 20.31 7.55 -9.94
C GLY A 172 19.92 6.57 -8.82
N GLU A 173 20.92 5.99 -8.15
CA GLU A 173 20.68 4.98 -7.11
C GLU A 173 19.92 5.57 -5.91
N ARG A 174 20.15 6.85 -5.60
CA ARG A 174 19.45 7.58 -4.52
C ARG A 174 17.93 7.53 -4.66
N ALA A 175 17.39 7.57 -5.88
CA ALA A 175 15.96 7.50 -6.12
C ALA A 175 15.36 6.14 -5.70
N PHE A 176 16.14 5.06 -5.80
CA PHE A 176 15.75 3.72 -5.34
C PHE A 176 15.87 3.55 -3.83
N MET A 177 16.87 4.19 -3.21
CA MET A 177 17.25 3.95 -1.80
C MET A 177 16.58 4.88 -0.79
N THR A 178 16.00 5.99 -1.26
CA THR A 178 15.32 6.95 -0.38
C THR A 178 13.96 6.39 0.05
N SER A 179 13.66 6.45 1.35
CA SER A 179 12.32 6.11 1.86
C SER A 179 11.38 7.32 1.76
N PRO A 180 10.05 7.10 1.64
CA PRO A 180 9.08 8.18 1.66
C PRO A 180 9.23 9.08 2.90
N PRO A 181 8.90 10.39 2.80
CA PRO A 181 9.10 11.35 3.90
C PRO A 181 8.39 10.98 5.21
N HIS A 182 7.29 10.24 5.14
CA HIS A 182 6.53 9.80 6.31
C HIS A 182 7.18 8.60 7.04
N GLN A 183 8.15 7.91 6.44
CA GLN A 183 8.93 6.80 7.02
C GLN A 183 8.10 5.57 7.45
N LEU A 184 6.89 5.41 6.93
CA LEU A 184 5.98 4.27 7.14
C LEU A 184 6.00 3.30 5.94
N ARG A 185 7.04 3.35 5.12
CA ARG A 185 7.19 2.50 3.94
C ARG A 185 8.68 2.36 3.64
N HIS A 186 9.04 1.21 3.09
CA HIS A 186 10.38 0.95 2.59
C HIS A 186 10.74 1.84 1.38
N PRO A 187 12.03 1.94 1.03
CA PRO A 187 12.45 2.62 -0.19
C PRO A 187 12.05 1.85 -1.46
N LEU A 188 12.07 2.50 -2.61
CA LEU A 188 11.58 1.94 -3.88
C LEU A 188 12.33 0.67 -4.32
N ILE A 189 13.59 0.47 -3.95
CA ILE A 189 14.33 -0.78 -4.18
C ILE A 189 13.62 -2.01 -3.60
N PHE A 190 12.94 -1.86 -2.45
CA PHE A 190 12.11 -2.91 -1.88
C PHE A 190 11.00 -3.30 -2.85
N TYR A 191 10.28 -2.32 -3.38
CA TYR A 191 9.16 -2.55 -4.30
C TYR A 191 9.59 -3.05 -5.67
N TYR A 192 10.87 -2.89 -6.04
CA TYR A 192 11.43 -3.50 -7.25
C TYR A 192 11.77 -4.99 -7.06
N GLY A 193 12.27 -5.37 -5.87
CA GLY A 193 12.65 -6.75 -5.53
C GLY A 193 11.55 -7.61 -4.89
N HIS A 194 10.59 -6.98 -4.21
CA HIS A 194 9.55 -7.67 -3.43
C HIS A 194 8.57 -8.48 -4.29
N PRO A 195 7.97 -7.95 -5.37
CA PRO A 195 7.10 -8.75 -6.23
C PRO A 195 7.82 -9.96 -6.82
N THR A 196 9.08 -9.78 -7.24
CA THR A 196 9.93 -10.85 -7.75
C THR A 196 10.17 -11.95 -6.72
N THR A 197 10.47 -11.56 -5.47
CA THR A 197 10.60 -12.49 -4.34
C THR A 197 9.29 -13.22 -4.05
N PHE A 198 8.16 -12.51 -4.17
CA PHE A 198 6.84 -13.08 -3.94
C PHE A 198 6.53 -14.23 -4.90
N PHE A 199 6.91 -14.14 -6.18
CA PHE A 199 6.80 -15.28 -7.11
C PHE A 199 7.54 -16.51 -6.59
N VAL A 200 8.81 -16.37 -6.21
CA VAL A 200 9.61 -17.48 -5.70
C VAL A 200 8.97 -18.09 -4.45
N ASN A 201 8.56 -17.26 -3.50
CA ASN A 201 7.94 -17.70 -2.25
C ASN A 201 6.64 -18.48 -2.50
N LYS A 202 5.74 -17.95 -3.33
CA LYS A 202 4.46 -18.64 -3.62
C LYS A 202 4.65 -19.89 -4.47
N PHE A 203 5.67 -19.93 -5.34
CA PHE A 203 5.98 -21.12 -6.13
C PHE A 203 6.57 -22.24 -5.28
N LEU A 204 7.37 -21.90 -4.27
CA LEU A 204 7.83 -22.87 -3.26
C LEU A 204 6.66 -23.44 -2.45
N VAL A 205 5.73 -22.58 -2.02
CA VAL A 205 4.56 -22.99 -1.23
C VAL A 205 3.60 -23.86 -2.05
N SER A 206 3.37 -23.53 -3.32
CA SER A 206 2.51 -24.33 -4.21
C SER A 206 3.19 -25.58 -4.78
N GLY A 207 4.51 -25.70 -4.65
CA GLY A 207 5.30 -26.79 -5.22
C GLY A 207 5.62 -26.66 -6.71
N LEU A 208 5.37 -25.48 -7.32
CA LEU A 208 5.76 -25.18 -8.70
C LEU A 208 7.29 -25.18 -8.87
N ILE A 209 8.04 -24.86 -7.81
CA ILE A 209 9.50 -24.99 -7.74
C ILE A 209 9.89 -25.65 -6.42
N GLN A 210 11.13 -26.16 -6.35
CA GLN A 210 11.63 -26.93 -5.19
C GLN A 210 12.71 -26.19 -4.41
N GLU A 211 13.39 -25.23 -5.02
CA GLU A 211 14.54 -24.54 -4.43
C GLU A 211 14.43 -23.02 -4.61
N PRO A 212 14.96 -22.24 -3.65
CA PRO A 212 15.08 -20.79 -3.77
C PRO A 212 16.04 -20.39 -4.90
N VAL A 213 15.94 -19.14 -5.37
CA VAL A 213 16.81 -18.57 -6.40
C VAL A 213 17.96 -17.78 -5.76
N ASN A 214 17.64 -16.95 -4.77
CA ASN A 214 18.58 -16.19 -3.96
C ASN A 214 17.98 -16.02 -2.56
N SER A 215 18.36 -16.90 -1.63
CA SER A 215 17.79 -16.92 -0.28
C SER A 215 18.02 -15.64 0.53
N PHE A 216 19.09 -14.88 0.22
CA PHE A 216 19.30 -13.59 0.89
C PHE A 216 18.29 -12.55 0.41
N PHE A 217 18.08 -12.43 -0.91
CA PHE A 217 17.09 -11.50 -1.48
C PHE A 217 15.68 -11.89 -1.06
N GLU A 218 15.39 -13.18 -1.11
CA GLU A 218 14.09 -13.69 -0.68
C GLU A 218 13.82 -13.39 0.79
N TYR A 219 14.84 -13.42 1.64
CA TYR A 219 14.72 -13.06 3.05
C TYR A 219 14.52 -11.56 3.31
N ILE A 220 15.25 -10.68 2.61
CA ILE A 220 15.15 -9.23 2.88
C ILE A 220 13.93 -8.60 2.23
N PHE A 221 13.46 -9.16 1.11
CA PHE A 221 12.29 -8.67 0.40
C PHE A 221 11.00 -9.39 0.84
N GLU A 222 11.02 -10.49 1.59
CA GLU A 222 9.79 -11.14 2.11
C GLU A 222 9.13 -10.42 3.30
N VAL A 223 9.68 -9.31 3.77
CA VAL A 223 9.17 -8.61 4.95
C VAL A 223 7.84 -7.91 4.61
N GLY A 224 6.75 -8.28 5.28
CA GLY A 224 5.47 -7.56 5.16
C GLY A 224 5.56 -6.13 5.71
N VAL A 225 4.95 -5.18 5.01
CA VAL A 225 4.91 -3.75 5.39
C VAL A 225 3.48 -3.37 5.73
N ASP A 226 3.08 -3.60 6.98
CA ASP A 226 1.80 -3.14 7.51
C ASP A 226 2.04 -2.52 8.89
N GLU A 227 2.47 -1.24 8.92
CA GLU A 227 2.57 -0.52 10.19
C GLU A 227 1.19 -0.27 10.78
N MET A 228 1.09 -0.48 12.09
CA MET A 228 -0.20 -0.40 12.77
C MET A 228 -0.61 1.07 13.03
N ARG A 229 0.33 2.03 12.96
CA ARG A 229 0.08 3.45 13.26
C ARG A 229 0.91 4.42 12.43
N TRP A 230 0.39 5.64 12.27
CA TRP A 230 1.08 6.73 11.57
C TRP A 230 2.32 7.29 12.29
N ASP A 231 2.52 6.92 13.56
CA ASP A 231 3.69 7.24 14.39
C ASP A 231 4.62 6.03 14.62
N ASP A 232 4.40 4.90 13.91
CA ASP A 232 5.26 3.73 13.99
C ASP A 232 6.57 3.99 13.22
N MET A 233 7.55 4.55 13.94
CA MET A 233 8.87 4.90 13.40
C MET A 233 9.87 3.74 13.52
N SER A 234 9.43 2.51 13.79
CA SER A 234 10.34 1.39 14.03
C SER A 234 11.03 0.97 12.73
N LYS A 235 12.36 1.08 12.70
CA LYS A 235 13.19 0.79 11.52
C LYS A 235 13.87 -0.57 11.69
N ASN A 236 13.71 -1.45 10.72
CA ASN A 236 14.76 -2.42 10.45
C ASN A 236 15.83 -1.66 9.65
N GLU A 237 16.97 -1.36 10.29
CA GLU A 237 18.16 -0.86 9.59
C GLU A 237 18.66 -1.97 8.65
N MET A 238 18.12 -1.97 7.43
CA MET A 238 18.45 -2.93 6.38
C MET A 238 19.37 -2.24 5.38
N GLN A 239 20.48 -2.90 5.03
CA GLN A 239 21.25 -2.52 3.85
C GLN A 239 20.58 -3.15 2.63
N TRP A 240 20.04 -2.30 1.76
CA TRP A 240 19.43 -2.74 0.52
C TRP A 240 20.50 -3.08 -0.52
N PRO A 241 20.29 -4.12 -1.35
CA PRO A 241 21.22 -4.48 -2.41
C PRO A 241 21.25 -3.44 -3.53
N HIS A 242 22.36 -3.35 -4.26
CA HIS A 242 22.51 -2.45 -5.40
C HIS A 242 21.46 -2.75 -6.48
N VAL A 243 21.09 -1.71 -7.23
CA VAL A 243 20.08 -1.82 -8.30
C VAL A 243 20.47 -2.86 -9.35
N ALA A 244 21.75 -2.95 -9.70
CA ALA A 244 22.27 -3.92 -10.67
C ALA A 244 22.07 -5.38 -10.21
N ASP A 245 22.23 -5.65 -8.91
CA ASP A 245 22.04 -6.99 -8.36
C ASP A 245 20.56 -7.39 -8.35
N VAL A 246 19.67 -6.44 -7.99
CA VAL A 246 18.22 -6.65 -8.06
C VAL A 246 17.76 -6.87 -9.50
N LEU A 247 18.32 -6.13 -10.46
CA LEU A 247 18.06 -6.32 -11.90
C LEU A 247 18.47 -7.72 -12.37
N ALA A 248 19.66 -8.20 -11.97
CA ALA A 248 20.13 -9.54 -12.29
C ALA A 248 19.24 -10.62 -11.66
N TYR A 249 18.81 -10.43 -10.41
CA TYR A 249 17.87 -11.31 -9.73
C TYR A 249 16.52 -11.37 -10.44
N ARG A 250 15.94 -10.21 -10.79
CA ARG A 250 14.70 -10.11 -11.57
C ARG A 250 14.78 -10.91 -12.86
N ARG A 251 15.85 -10.71 -13.64
CA ARG A 251 16.06 -11.45 -14.90
C ARG A 251 16.09 -12.97 -14.70
N ARG A 252 16.76 -13.45 -13.65
CA ARG A 252 16.84 -14.88 -13.33
C ARG A 252 15.50 -15.46 -12.91
N VAL A 253 14.75 -14.74 -12.07
CA VAL A 253 13.42 -15.18 -11.62
C VAL A 253 12.41 -15.14 -12.76
N TYR A 254 12.43 -14.12 -13.62
CA TYR A 254 11.61 -14.07 -14.82
C TYR A 254 11.82 -15.30 -15.71
N GLN A 255 13.08 -15.69 -15.98
CA GLN A 255 13.40 -16.88 -16.76
C GLN A 255 12.88 -18.17 -16.11
N LEU A 256 12.94 -18.28 -14.79
CA LEU A 256 12.37 -19.40 -14.03
C LEU A 256 10.85 -19.46 -14.20
N ILE A 257 10.15 -18.35 -13.98
CA ILE A 257 8.68 -18.27 -14.11
C ILE A 257 8.28 -18.63 -15.54
N ARG A 258 8.97 -18.05 -16.53
CA ARG A 258 8.74 -18.33 -17.94
C ARG A 258 8.89 -19.82 -18.25
N SER A 259 9.93 -20.49 -17.74
CA SER A 259 10.13 -21.94 -17.90
C SER A 259 8.98 -22.76 -17.27
N VAL A 260 8.48 -22.35 -16.10
CA VAL A 260 7.29 -22.96 -15.49
C VAL A 260 6.08 -22.80 -16.42
N VAL A 261 5.83 -21.58 -16.92
CA VAL A 261 4.73 -21.31 -17.86
C VAL A 261 4.92 -22.05 -19.18
N GLU A 262 6.14 -22.29 -19.65
CA GLU A 262 6.40 -23.01 -20.92
C GLU A 262 6.19 -24.52 -20.80
N THR A 263 6.38 -25.10 -19.60
CA THR A 263 6.43 -26.57 -19.42
C THR A 263 5.29 -27.14 -18.59
N HIS A 264 4.55 -26.32 -17.83
CA HIS A 264 3.54 -26.85 -16.91
C HIS A 264 2.36 -27.48 -17.66
N PRO A 265 1.92 -28.71 -17.33
CA PRO A 265 0.86 -29.43 -18.05
C PRO A 265 -0.52 -28.78 -17.91
N GLY A 266 -0.77 -28.04 -16.83
CA GLY A 266 -2.01 -27.28 -16.61
C GLY A 266 -2.23 -26.08 -17.54
N LEU A 267 -1.42 -25.92 -18.59
CA LEU A 267 -1.57 -24.93 -19.66
C LEU A 267 -1.54 -25.58 -21.05
N GLU A 268 -1.63 -26.92 -21.13
CA GLU A 268 -1.82 -27.62 -22.40
C GLU A 268 -3.22 -27.32 -22.99
N PRO A 269 -3.39 -27.40 -24.32
CA PRO A 269 -4.71 -27.21 -24.94
C PRO A 269 -5.76 -28.15 -24.34
N GLY A 270 -6.86 -27.58 -23.84
CA GLY A 270 -7.93 -28.33 -23.20
C GLY A 270 -7.70 -28.65 -21.72
N HIS A 271 -6.79 -27.94 -21.04
CA HIS A 271 -6.60 -28.04 -19.60
C HIS A 271 -7.91 -27.78 -18.81
N GLU A 272 -7.99 -28.34 -17.61
CA GLU A 272 -9.08 -28.02 -16.67
C GLU A 272 -8.96 -26.57 -16.17
N GLN A 273 -10.08 -25.97 -15.75
CA GLN A 273 -10.07 -24.61 -15.20
C GLN A 273 -9.08 -24.48 -14.05
N ILE A 274 -8.27 -23.43 -14.07
CA ILE A 274 -7.36 -23.10 -12.98
C ILE A 274 -8.19 -22.49 -11.83
N THR A 275 -8.30 -23.23 -10.72
CA THR A 275 -9.04 -22.83 -9.51
C THR A 275 -8.10 -22.60 -8.32
N GLU A 276 -8.61 -22.12 -7.17
CA GLU A 276 -7.87 -21.91 -5.92
C GLU A 276 -7.08 -23.16 -5.45
N ASP A 277 -7.52 -24.36 -5.84
CA ASP A 277 -6.86 -25.63 -5.49
C ASP A 277 -5.69 -26.00 -6.42
N SER A 278 -5.54 -25.29 -7.55
CA SER A 278 -4.47 -25.55 -8.54
C SER A 278 -3.14 -24.92 -8.10
N PRO A 279 -1.99 -25.59 -8.29
CA PRO A 279 -0.67 -24.96 -8.10
C PRO A 279 -0.49 -23.70 -8.95
N LEU A 280 -1.07 -23.66 -10.16
CA LEU A 280 -1.03 -22.48 -11.05
C LEU A 280 -1.81 -21.28 -10.50
N TRP A 281 -2.63 -21.45 -9.46
CA TRP A 281 -3.21 -20.30 -8.75
C TRP A 281 -2.13 -19.41 -8.14
N ALA A 282 -0.98 -19.97 -7.74
CA ALA A 282 0.16 -19.20 -7.24
C ALA A 282 0.80 -18.32 -8.33
N LEU A 283 0.77 -18.75 -9.61
CA LEU A 283 1.20 -17.92 -10.74
C LEU A 283 0.28 -16.71 -10.90
N GLN A 284 -1.03 -16.94 -10.94
CA GLN A 284 -2.01 -15.86 -11.07
C GLN A 284 -1.94 -14.90 -9.88
N MET A 285 -1.84 -15.44 -8.66
CA MET A 285 -1.64 -14.65 -7.45
C MET A 285 -0.42 -13.74 -7.53
N ALA A 286 0.73 -14.26 -7.99
CA ALA A 286 1.95 -13.48 -8.05
C ALA A 286 1.92 -12.42 -9.16
N LEU A 287 1.28 -12.70 -10.30
CA LEU A 287 1.03 -11.72 -11.37
C LEU A 287 0.16 -10.57 -10.88
N GLU A 288 -0.96 -10.87 -10.21
CA GLU A 288 -1.85 -9.84 -9.66
C GLU A 288 -1.23 -9.10 -8.47
N HIS A 289 -0.39 -9.77 -7.68
CA HIS A 289 0.40 -9.13 -6.64
C HIS A 289 1.42 -8.14 -7.21
N GLU A 290 2.07 -8.45 -8.33
CA GLU A 290 2.94 -7.49 -9.00
C GLU A 290 2.15 -6.27 -9.48
N ARG A 291 0.91 -6.44 -9.96
CA ARG A 291 0.02 -5.31 -10.29
C ARG A 291 -0.41 -4.47 -9.07
N ILE A 292 -0.59 -5.07 -7.88
CA ILE A 292 -0.73 -4.33 -6.61
C ILE A 292 0.48 -3.43 -6.39
N HIS A 293 1.68 -3.97 -6.60
CA HIS A 293 2.91 -3.24 -6.36
C HIS A 293 3.24 -2.22 -7.45
N GLN A 294 2.72 -2.35 -8.67
CA GLN A 294 2.76 -1.27 -9.67
C GLN A 294 1.99 -0.04 -9.17
N GLU A 295 0.75 -0.22 -8.70
CA GLU A 295 -0.06 0.87 -8.16
C GLU A 295 0.51 1.42 -6.86
N THR A 296 0.96 0.55 -5.95
CA THR A 296 1.61 0.98 -4.70
C THR A 296 2.86 1.80 -5.01
N SER A 297 3.71 1.34 -5.93
CA SER A 297 4.93 2.05 -6.30
C SER A 297 4.62 3.42 -6.89
N SER A 298 3.60 3.56 -7.74
CA SER A 298 3.25 4.87 -8.32
C SER A 298 2.76 5.87 -7.27
N MET A 299 2.06 5.41 -6.24
CA MET A 299 1.71 6.24 -5.08
C MET A 299 2.95 6.71 -4.33
N LEU A 300 3.89 5.81 -4.04
CA LEU A 300 5.13 6.18 -3.35
C LEU A 300 5.98 7.11 -4.20
N MET A 301 6.04 6.92 -5.51
CA MET A 301 6.74 7.82 -6.44
C MET A 301 6.16 9.25 -6.39
N LEU A 302 4.85 9.38 -6.20
CA LEU A 302 4.18 10.67 -6.05
C LEU A 302 4.62 11.41 -4.77
N GLU A 303 4.93 10.67 -3.70
CA GLU A 303 5.41 11.20 -2.41
C GLU A 303 6.90 11.55 -2.39
N HIS A 304 7.67 11.08 -3.37
CA HIS A 304 9.09 11.38 -3.50
C HIS A 304 9.35 12.72 -4.22
N PRO A 305 10.54 13.32 -4.00
CA PRO A 305 10.94 14.53 -4.72
C PRO A 305 10.86 14.34 -6.23
N VAL A 306 10.33 15.34 -6.95
CA VAL A 306 10.10 15.26 -8.40
C VAL A 306 11.39 15.04 -9.19
N GLU A 307 12.52 15.53 -8.69
CA GLU A 307 13.84 15.37 -9.31
C GLU A 307 14.35 13.92 -9.34
N PHE A 308 13.69 13.00 -8.65
CA PHE A 308 14.00 11.57 -8.72
C PHE A 308 13.47 10.91 -9.98
N PHE A 309 12.71 11.63 -10.81
CA PHE A 309 11.96 11.02 -11.91
C PHE A 309 12.25 11.70 -13.24
N GLN A 310 12.32 10.87 -14.28
CA GLN A 310 12.24 11.26 -15.67
C GLN A 310 11.27 10.29 -16.36
N SER A 311 10.27 10.81 -17.08
CA SER A 311 9.34 9.95 -17.81
C SER A 311 10.06 9.14 -18.89
N THR A 312 9.50 7.97 -19.22
CA THR A 312 10.06 7.05 -20.22
C THR A 312 9.23 7.04 -21.50
N SER A 313 9.83 6.62 -22.61
CA SER A 313 9.12 6.49 -23.89
C SER A 313 8.09 5.36 -23.93
N LEU A 314 8.09 4.44 -22.95
CA LEU A 314 7.18 3.28 -22.95
C LEU A 314 5.90 3.51 -22.18
N LEU A 315 5.93 4.26 -21.08
CA LEU A 315 4.72 4.45 -20.28
C LEU A 315 3.68 5.30 -21.05
N PRO A 316 2.38 5.12 -20.75
CA PRO A 316 1.31 5.97 -21.27
C PRO A 316 1.57 7.46 -21.01
N ASP A 317 0.92 8.33 -21.76
CA ASP A 317 0.97 9.77 -21.49
C ASP A 317 0.04 10.15 -20.32
N TYR A 318 0.23 11.35 -19.76
CA TYR A 318 -0.82 11.94 -18.93
C TYR A 318 -2.06 12.22 -19.77
N HIS A 319 -3.22 12.35 -19.11
CA HIS A 319 -4.44 12.74 -19.80
C HIS A 319 -4.29 14.11 -20.48
N ASP A 320 -4.81 14.26 -21.70
CA ASP A 320 -4.66 15.46 -22.55
C ASP A 320 -5.16 16.77 -21.93
N SER A 321 -5.95 16.67 -20.85
CA SER A 321 -6.40 17.83 -20.08
C SER A 321 -5.32 18.49 -19.24
N VAL A 322 -4.12 17.91 -19.11
CA VAL A 322 -3.02 18.57 -18.39
C VAL A 322 -2.69 19.89 -19.09
N ILE A 323 -2.83 20.99 -18.34
CA ILE A 323 -2.46 22.33 -18.79
C ILE A 323 -1.05 22.61 -18.29
N TYR A 324 -0.13 23.01 -19.18
CA TYR A 324 1.24 23.37 -18.81
C TYR A 324 1.45 24.88 -18.62
N ASP A 325 0.57 25.71 -19.19
CA ASP A 325 0.62 27.18 -19.04
C ASP A 325 -0.16 27.64 -17.80
N ASN A 326 0.56 28.03 -16.74
CA ASN A 326 -0.04 28.55 -15.50
C ASN A 326 -1.01 29.72 -15.71
N ARG A 327 -0.88 30.50 -16.80
CA ARG A 327 -1.75 31.66 -17.06
C ARG A 327 -3.16 31.27 -17.48
N LYS A 328 -3.35 30.00 -17.88
CA LYS A 328 -4.64 29.45 -18.30
C LYS A 328 -5.45 28.84 -17.16
N VAL A 329 -4.90 28.78 -15.95
CA VAL A 329 -5.55 28.21 -14.79
C VAL A 329 -5.96 29.33 -13.83
N ALA A 330 -7.20 29.30 -13.35
CA ALA A 330 -7.68 30.26 -12.37
C ALA A 330 -6.92 30.13 -11.04
N LEU A 331 -6.48 31.25 -10.48
CA LEU A 331 -5.87 31.29 -9.14
C LEU A 331 -6.91 31.11 -8.02
N ARG A 332 -8.18 31.36 -8.32
CA ARG A 332 -9.34 31.21 -7.44
C ARG A 332 -10.46 30.58 -8.26
N PRO A 333 -10.59 29.26 -8.24
CA PRO A 333 -11.53 28.56 -9.10
C PRO A 333 -12.98 28.91 -8.73
N VAL A 334 -13.86 28.93 -9.73
CA VAL A 334 -15.29 29.19 -9.58
C VAL A 334 -16.08 27.99 -10.11
N ALA A 335 -17.01 27.48 -9.31
CA ALA A 335 -17.94 26.42 -9.71
C ALA A 335 -18.76 26.84 -10.95
N GLY A 336 -18.91 25.93 -11.90
CA GLY A 336 -19.55 26.17 -13.20
C GLY A 336 -18.68 26.89 -14.24
N VAL A 337 -17.45 27.29 -13.88
CA VAL A 337 -16.49 27.93 -14.79
C VAL A 337 -15.21 27.11 -14.88
N ASP A 338 -14.52 26.92 -13.76
CA ASP A 338 -13.23 26.21 -13.71
C ASP A 338 -13.37 24.73 -13.35
N TYR A 339 -14.48 24.38 -12.71
CA TYR A 339 -14.87 23.01 -12.37
C TYR A 339 -16.39 22.88 -12.35
N LEU A 340 -16.91 21.67 -12.53
CA LEU A 340 -18.34 21.42 -12.60
C LEU A 340 -19.03 21.56 -11.25
N THR A 341 -20.25 22.08 -11.25
CA THR A 341 -21.14 22.00 -10.09
C THR A 341 -21.59 20.55 -9.91
N ASN A 342 -21.30 19.97 -8.75
CA ASN A 342 -21.54 18.57 -8.49
C ASN A 342 -22.98 18.31 -7.99
N GLU A 343 -23.87 17.94 -8.90
CA GLU A 343 -25.28 17.68 -8.60
C GLU A 343 -25.48 16.34 -7.87
N PHE A 344 -26.53 16.24 -7.04
CA PHE A 344 -26.95 14.98 -6.43
C PHE A 344 -27.95 14.27 -7.33
N LEU A 345 -27.67 13.00 -7.67
CA LEU A 345 -28.55 12.12 -8.44
C LEU A 345 -29.23 11.11 -7.52
N ASP A 346 -30.47 10.75 -7.84
CA ASP A 346 -31.24 9.78 -7.05
C ASP A 346 -30.68 8.35 -7.19
N VAL A 347 -30.54 7.68 -6.06
CA VAL A 347 -30.22 6.25 -5.94
C VAL A 347 -31.44 5.55 -5.32
N PRO A 348 -32.29 4.89 -6.12
CA PRO A 348 -33.49 4.24 -5.61
C PRO A 348 -33.18 3.13 -4.62
N ALA A 349 -34.06 2.94 -3.64
CA ALA A 349 -33.95 1.83 -2.70
C ALA A 349 -33.90 0.50 -3.46
N SER A 350 -32.90 -0.33 -3.16
CA SER A 350 -32.68 -1.57 -3.90
C SER A 350 -31.87 -2.58 -3.09
N LYS A 351 -32.00 -3.84 -3.49
CA LYS A 351 -31.21 -4.94 -2.95
C LYS A 351 -29.95 -5.11 -3.79
N VAL A 352 -28.81 -5.30 -3.14
CA VAL A 352 -27.52 -5.59 -3.78
C VAL A 352 -26.98 -6.95 -3.34
N GLN A 353 -26.12 -7.48 -4.19
CA GLN A 353 -25.39 -8.73 -4.01
C GLN A 353 -23.90 -8.42 -4.07
N ILE A 354 -23.16 -8.87 -3.07
CA ILE A 354 -21.72 -8.66 -2.96
C ILE A 354 -21.06 -10.02 -2.79
N GLY A 355 -19.97 -10.22 -3.54
CA GLY A 355 -19.19 -11.45 -3.54
C GLY A 355 -18.93 -11.98 -4.95
N LYS A 356 -17.69 -12.38 -5.19
CA LYS A 356 -17.26 -13.02 -6.42
C LYS A 356 -17.71 -14.49 -6.45
N PRO A 357 -18.37 -14.96 -7.53
CA PRO A 357 -18.63 -16.39 -7.72
C PRO A 357 -17.31 -17.18 -7.78
N ARG A 358 -17.24 -18.33 -7.09
CA ARG A 358 -16.01 -19.14 -7.04
C ARG A 358 -15.63 -19.78 -8.38
N ASP A 359 -16.60 -19.98 -9.25
CA ASP A 359 -16.41 -20.49 -10.61
C ASP A 359 -16.17 -19.37 -11.65
N PHE A 360 -16.20 -18.10 -11.23
CA PHE A 360 -15.88 -16.98 -12.12
C PHE A 360 -14.44 -17.12 -12.62
N PRO A 361 -14.20 -17.02 -13.95
CA PRO A 361 -12.99 -17.56 -14.57
C PRO A 361 -11.82 -16.56 -14.56
N SER A 362 -11.65 -15.87 -13.44
CA SER A 362 -10.52 -14.98 -13.21
C SER A 362 -9.98 -15.15 -11.81
N PHE A 363 -8.71 -14.80 -11.64
CA PHE A 363 -8.12 -14.68 -10.32
C PHE A 363 -8.91 -13.68 -9.47
N GLY A 364 -9.17 -14.00 -8.21
CA GLY A 364 -9.73 -13.08 -7.22
C GLY A 364 -9.01 -13.23 -5.90
N TRP A 365 -8.92 -12.13 -5.15
CA TRP A 365 -8.40 -12.17 -3.79
C TRP A 365 -9.38 -12.87 -2.85
N ASP A 366 -8.86 -13.49 -1.79
CA ASP A 366 -9.66 -14.26 -0.84
C ASP A 366 -10.85 -13.47 -0.25
N ASN A 367 -10.66 -12.17 0.00
CA ASN A 367 -11.68 -11.26 0.51
C ASN A 367 -12.83 -10.95 -0.47
N GLU A 368 -12.67 -11.23 -1.75
CA GLU A 368 -13.70 -11.02 -2.76
C GLU A 368 -14.74 -12.16 -2.70
N TYR A 369 -14.35 -13.33 -2.21
CA TYR A 369 -15.22 -14.49 -2.10
C TYR A 369 -16.06 -14.48 -0.83
N GLY A 370 -17.18 -15.20 -0.92
CA GLY A 370 -18.24 -15.16 0.07
C GLY A 370 -19.49 -14.53 -0.56
N HIS A 371 -20.52 -14.32 0.26
CA HIS A 371 -21.78 -13.80 -0.23
C HIS A 371 -22.47 -12.94 0.84
N ARG A 372 -22.87 -11.74 0.44
CA ARG A 372 -23.66 -10.84 1.27
C ARG A 372 -24.76 -10.18 0.45
N GLU A 373 -25.96 -10.21 1.00
CA GLU A 373 -27.08 -9.42 0.52
C GLU A 373 -27.27 -8.19 1.43
N ALA A 374 -27.52 -7.02 0.85
CA ALA A 374 -27.85 -5.82 1.61
C ALA A 374 -29.04 -5.09 1.00
N ASN A 375 -29.92 -4.54 1.85
CA ASN A 375 -31.02 -3.68 1.43
C ASN A 375 -30.59 -2.23 1.61
N VAL A 376 -30.36 -1.52 0.51
CA VAL A 376 -29.93 -0.13 0.53
C VAL A 376 -31.17 0.76 0.47
N PRO A 377 -31.41 1.64 1.45
CA PRO A 377 -32.48 2.64 1.38
C PRO A 377 -32.27 3.61 0.23
N ALA A 378 -33.33 4.31 -0.17
CA ALA A 378 -33.17 5.38 -1.15
C ALA A 378 -32.28 6.50 -0.59
N CYS A 379 -31.31 6.94 -1.37
CA CYS A 379 -30.43 8.05 -1.05
C CYS A 379 -30.17 8.86 -2.33
N ARG A 380 -29.36 9.91 -2.22
CA ARG A 380 -28.81 10.61 -3.38
C ARG A 380 -27.29 10.59 -3.29
N ALA A 381 -26.59 10.53 -4.41
CA ALA A 381 -25.13 10.62 -4.43
C ALA A 381 -24.70 11.70 -5.42
N THR A 382 -23.56 12.34 -5.16
CA THR A 382 -23.01 13.31 -6.10
C THR A 382 -22.68 12.62 -7.43
N LYS A 383 -22.96 13.30 -8.54
CA LYS A 383 -22.76 12.80 -9.91
C LYS A 383 -21.29 12.48 -10.20
N PHE A 384 -20.41 13.33 -9.70
CA PHE A 384 -18.97 13.24 -9.86
C PHE A 384 -18.31 12.91 -8.52
N LEU A 385 -17.09 12.36 -8.58
CA LEU A 385 -16.16 12.46 -7.45
C LEU A 385 -15.95 13.94 -7.10
N VAL A 386 -15.66 14.23 -5.83
CA VAL A 386 -15.36 15.60 -5.40
C VAL A 386 -14.09 16.08 -6.10
N SER A 387 -14.20 17.19 -6.83
CA SER A 387 -13.09 17.75 -7.61
C SER A 387 -12.12 18.56 -6.75
N ASN A 388 -10.92 18.83 -7.26
CA ASN A 388 -9.96 19.74 -6.65
C ASN A 388 -10.57 21.13 -6.41
N GLY A 389 -11.40 21.61 -7.34
CA GLY A 389 -12.10 22.89 -7.23
C GLY A 389 -13.19 22.89 -6.16
N GLU A 390 -13.94 21.80 -6.00
CA GLU A 390 -14.92 21.67 -4.91
C GLU A 390 -14.19 21.56 -3.55
N PHE A 391 -13.10 20.79 -3.49
CA PHE A 391 -12.28 20.65 -2.28
C PHE A 391 -11.52 21.93 -1.91
N TYR A 392 -11.21 22.79 -2.90
CA TYR A 392 -10.61 24.09 -2.68
C TYR A 392 -11.44 24.96 -1.74
N ASP A 393 -12.76 24.94 -1.88
CA ASP A 393 -13.65 25.73 -1.02
C ASP A 393 -13.58 25.26 0.43
N PHE A 394 -13.48 23.95 0.67
CA PHE A 394 -13.22 23.40 2.01
C PHE A 394 -11.89 23.90 2.58
N VAL A 395 -10.80 23.87 1.81
CA VAL A 395 -9.49 24.39 2.24
C VAL A 395 -9.57 25.88 2.55
N ARG A 396 -10.14 26.67 1.64
CA ARG A 396 -10.27 28.13 1.71
C ARG A 396 -11.06 28.56 2.95
N ASP A 397 -12.16 27.89 3.22
CA ASP A 397 -13.05 28.17 4.35
C ASP A 397 -12.47 27.70 5.69
N GLY A 398 -11.21 27.24 5.70
CA GLY A 398 -10.51 26.83 6.91
C GLY A 398 -10.86 25.42 7.37
N GLY A 399 -11.24 24.53 6.45
CA GLY A 399 -11.54 23.13 6.70
C GLY A 399 -10.46 22.39 7.49
N TYR A 400 -9.18 22.61 7.12
CA TYR A 400 -8.04 22.07 7.85
C TYR A 400 -7.80 22.78 9.18
N ARG A 401 -8.37 23.96 9.46
CA ARG A 401 -8.13 24.72 10.70
C ARG A 401 -9.22 24.52 11.75
N ASN A 402 -10.36 23.95 11.37
CA ASN A 402 -11.49 23.79 12.26
C ASN A 402 -11.62 22.32 12.73
N PRO A 403 -11.33 22.02 14.01
CA PRO A 403 -11.43 20.67 14.56
C PRO A 403 -12.84 20.08 14.50
N SER A 404 -13.91 20.90 14.45
CA SER A 404 -15.29 20.39 14.45
C SER A 404 -15.63 19.56 13.21
N TYR A 405 -14.87 19.73 12.13
CA TYR A 405 -15.05 18.94 10.91
C TYR A 405 -14.36 17.58 10.98
N TRP A 406 -13.47 17.33 11.92
CA TRP A 406 -12.67 16.10 11.92
C TRP A 406 -13.23 15.08 12.91
N SER A 407 -12.85 13.81 12.77
CA SER A 407 -12.91 12.88 13.90
C SER A 407 -11.74 13.15 14.84
N ASP A 408 -11.80 12.65 16.09
CA ASP A 408 -10.69 12.76 17.04
C ASP A 408 -9.37 12.28 16.39
N LEU A 409 -9.36 11.06 15.85
CA LEU A 409 -8.19 10.47 15.19
C LEU A 409 -7.76 11.24 13.95
N GLY A 410 -8.71 11.73 13.14
CA GLY A 410 -8.37 12.53 11.95
C GLY A 410 -7.76 13.87 12.32
N TRP A 411 -8.21 14.49 13.40
CA TRP A 411 -7.63 15.73 13.91
C TRP A 411 -6.23 15.50 14.49
N GLU A 412 -6.04 14.42 15.25
CA GLU A 412 -4.73 13.99 15.76
C GLU A 412 -3.74 13.79 14.60
N TRP A 413 -4.12 13.01 13.58
CA TRP A 413 -3.32 12.79 12.37
C TRP A 413 -2.96 14.12 11.69
N ARG A 414 -3.95 14.97 11.42
CA ARG A 414 -3.73 16.25 10.76
C ARG A 414 -2.79 17.14 11.57
N CYS A 415 -2.91 17.14 12.90
CA CYS A 415 -2.05 17.90 13.82
C CYS A 415 -0.63 17.36 13.82
N PHE A 416 -0.44 16.05 13.88
CA PHE A 416 0.88 15.43 13.82
C PHE A 416 1.59 15.71 12.49
N ARG A 417 0.89 15.52 11.37
CA ARG A 417 1.42 15.80 10.03
C ARG A 417 1.57 17.29 9.74
N ASN A 418 0.97 18.16 10.57
CA ASN A 418 0.89 19.60 10.36
C ASN A 418 0.34 19.97 8.98
N THR A 419 -0.63 19.19 8.51
CA THR A 419 -1.23 19.32 7.17
C THR A 419 -2.22 20.49 7.12
N LYS A 420 -2.15 21.28 6.04
CA LYS A 420 -2.96 22.49 5.83
C LYS A 420 -3.82 22.45 4.56
N TRP A 421 -3.58 21.47 3.70
CA TRP A 421 -4.21 21.21 2.40
C TRP A 421 -3.82 19.78 1.96
N PRO A 422 -4.44 19.19 0.92
CA PRO A 422 -4.12 17.85 0.44
C PRO A 422 -2.63 17.64 0.14
N ALA A 423 -2.11 16.44 0.41
CA ALA A 423 -0.66 16.16 0.38
C ALA A 423 0.04 16.56 -0.94
N PHE A 424 -0.64 16.38 -2.07
CA PHE A 424 -0.08 16.59 -3.40
C PHE A 424 -0.34 18.00 -3.97
N TRP A 425 -0.96 18.89 -3.19
CA TRP A 425 -1.09 20.29 -3.56
C TRP A 425 0.18 21.06 -3.16
N MET A 426 0.88 21.56 -4.17
CA MET A 426 2.13 22.31 -4.02
C MET A 426 1.83 23.79 -3.94
N GLN A 427 2.14 24.44 -2.82
CA GLN A 427 1.89 25.87 -2.65
C GLN A 427 2.65 26.72 -3.69
N ASP A 428 1.93 27.57 -4.42
CA ASP A 428 2.44 28.41 -5.51
C ASP A 428 2.21 29.90 -5.22
N GLY A 429 2.83 30.39 -4.14
CA GLY A 429 2.73 31.79 -3.72
C GLY A 429 3.00 32.01 -2.24
N PRO A 430 2.79 33.24 -1.73
CA PRO A 430 2.95 33.54 -0.31
C PRO A 430 2.05 32.66 0.56
N SER A 431 2.51 32.37 1.78
CA SER A 431 1.73 31.57 2.74
C SER A 431 0.35 32.17 2.97
N GLY A 432 -0.69 31.32 2.93
CA GLY A 432 -2.08 31.74 3.10
C GLY A 432 -2.75 32.33 1.85
N SER A 433 -2.05 32.41 0.71
CA SER A 433 -2.66 32.86 -0.55
C SER A 433 -3.65 31.87 -1.17
N ASN A 434 -3.69 30.61 -0.68
CA ASN A 434 -4.43 29.49 -1.25
C ASN A 434 -4.22 29.38 -2.76
N ARG A 435 -2.96 29.46 -3.19
CA ARG A 435 -2.53 29.22 -4.57
C ARG A 435 -1.75 27.91 -4.60
N TYR A 436 -2.09 27.06 -5.56
CA TYR A 436 -1.56 25.71 -5.62
C TYR A 436 -1.25 25.30 -7.07
N LYS A 437 -0.26 24.43 -7.20
CA LYS A 437 0.00 23.52 -8.32
C LYS A 437 -0.30 22.09 -7.86
N LEU A 438 -0.42 21.16 -8.79
CA LEU A 438 -0.61 19.75 -8.47
C LEU A 438 0.68 18.96 -8.74
N ARG A 439 1.11 18.17 -7.76
CA ARG A 439 2.08 17.10 -7.97
C ARG A 439 1.37 15.95 -8.68
N VAL A 440 1.84 15.61 -9.89
CA VAL A 440 1.48 14.39 -10.62
C VAL A 440 2.70 13.45 -10.63
N MET A 441 2.58 12.23 -11.15
CA MET A 441 3.58 11.17 -10.94
C MET A 441 5.03 11.61 -11.14
N PHE A 442 5.35 12.27 -12.26
CA PHE A 442 6.72 12.67 -12.58
C PHE A 442 6.90 14.18 -12.75
N ASP A 443 5.85 14.97 -12.55
CA ASP A 443 5.87 16.42 -12.77
C ASP A 443 5.12 17.22 -11.71
N VAL A 444 5.23 18.55 -11.80
CA VAL A 444 4.38 19.49 -11.09
C VAL A 444 3.69 20.38 -12.14
N VAL A 445 2.36 20.30 -12.19
CA VAL A 445 1.54 20.95 -13.21
C VAL A 445 0.68 22.08 -12.61
N PRO A 446 0.30 23.09 -13.40
CA PRO A 446 -0.80 24.00 -13.05
C PRO A 446 -2.03 23.24 -12.54
N MET A 447 -2.71 23.77 -11.51
CA MET A 447 -3.78 23.04 -10.81
C MET A 447 -4.98 22.71 -11.72
N PRO A 448 -5.29 21.42 -11.96
CA PRO A 448 -6.48 21.04 -12.70
C PRO A 448 -7.70 20.97 -11.75
N TRP A 449 -8.45 22.07 -11.67
CA TRP A 449 -9.57 22.20 -10.73
C TRP A 449 -10.73 21.23 -10.97
N ASN A 450 -10.89 20.73 -12.19
CA ASN A 450 -11.92 19.78 -12.56
C ASN A 450 -11.51 18.30 -12.43
N TRP A 451 -10.28 18.00 -11.99
CA TRP A 451 -9.86 16.63 -11.65
C TRP A 451 -10.34 16.24 -10.25
N PRO A 452 -10.48 14.94 -9.92
CA PRO A 452 -10.76 14.49 -8.56
C PRO A 452 -9.75 15.04 -7.55
N ALA A 453 -10.22 15.37 -6.35
CA ALA A 453 -9.36 15.65 -5.21
C ALA A 453 -8.80 14.33 -4.65
N GLN A 454 -7.48 14.17 -4.69
CA GLN A 454 -6.78 13.01 -4.14
C GLN A 454 -6.49 13.24 -2.65
N VAL A 455 -7.20 12.51 -1.78
CA VAL A 455 -7.20 12.73 -0.33
C VAL A 455 -7.32 11.41 0.43
N ASN A 456 -6.95 11.40 1.70
CA ASN A 456 -7.19 10.25 2.57
C ASN A 456 -8.61 10.25 3.17
N LEU A 457 -8.98 9.18 3.88
CA LEU A 457 -10.32 9.03 4.45
C LEU A 457 -10.65 10.10 5.49
N HIS A 458 -9.66 10.52 6.30
CA HIS A 458 -9.88 11.56 7.31
C HIS A 458 -10.29 12.89 6.67
N GLU A 459 -9.61 13.27 5.59
CA GLU A 459 -9.90 14.46 4.79
C GLU A 459 -11.28 14.37 4.12
N ALA A 460 -11.61 13.22 3.51
CA ALA A 460 -12.91 12.97 2.88
C ALA A 460 -14.07 13.09 3.88
N LYS A 461 -13.94 12.49 5.07
CA LYS A 461 -14.93 12.59 6.15
C LYS A 461 -15.05 14.03 6.68
N ALA A 462 -13.92 14.75 6.75
CA ALA A 462 -13.93 16.14 7.18
C ALA A 462 -14.64 17.07 6.19
N PHE A 463 -14.46 16.82 4.90
CA PHE A 463 -15.21 17.50 3.86
C PHE A 463 -16.73 17.27 4.00
N CYS A 464 -17.18 16.04 4.22
CA CYS A 464 -18.61 15.75 4.43
C CYS A 464 -19.19 16.50 5.62
N LYS A 465 -18.48 16.55 6.75
CA LYS A 465 -18.88 17.32 7.94
C LYS A 465 -18.91 18.83 7.68
N TRP A 466 -17.98 19.36 6.91
CA TRP A 466 -18.00 20.77 6.48
C TRP A 466 -19.20 21.06 5.58
N LYS A 467 -19.48 20.21 4.59
CA LYS A 467 -20.66 20.33 3.72
C LYS A 467 -21.96 20.26 4.53
N GLN A 468 -22.00 19.38 5.55
CA GLN A 468 -23.14 19.28 6.48
C GLN A 468 -23.35 20.57 7.27
N ALA A 469 -22.28 21.23 7.72
CA ALA A 469 -22.37 22.47 8.48
C ALA A 469 -22.92 23.66 7.66
N GLN A 470 -22.87 23.56 6.33
CA GLN A 470 -23.45 24.55 5.42
C GLN A 470 -24.93 24.26 5.08
N GLN A 471 -25.41 23.05 5.39
CA GLN A 471 -26.76 22.63 5.04
C GLN A 471 -27.78 23.23 6.02
N THR A 472 -28.88 23.75 5.46
CA THR A 472 -30.00 24.31 6.23
C THR A 472 -31.04 23.26 6.58
N ASP A 473 -31.21 22.24 5.74
CA ASP A 473 -32.09 21.11 6.02
C ASP A 473 -31.42 20.11 6.98
N LYS A 474 -31.90 20.08 8.23
CA LYS A 474 -31.42 19.14 9.25
C LYS A 474 -31.95 17.71 9.07
N LYS A 475 -32.83 17.47 8.10
CA LYS A 475 -33.38 16.13 7.80
C LYS A 475 -32.53 15.34 6.81
N VAL A 476 -31.33 15.82 6.48
CA VAL A 476 -30.38 15.10 5.64
C VAL A 476 -29.01 15.03 6.29
N VAL A 477 -28.32 13.90 6.05
CA VAL A 477 -26.94 13.66 6.47
C VAL A 477 -26.07 13.44 5.24
N TYR A 478 -24.90 14.09 5.21
CA TYR A 478 -23.83 13.82 4.27
C TYR A 478 -22.79 12.85 4.85
N HIS A 479 -22.52 11.78 4.09
CA HIS A 479 -21.50 10.78 4.41
C HIS A 479 -20.84 10.29 3.13
N LEU A 480 -19.77 9.48 3.26
CA LEU A 480 -19.15 8.82 2.11
C LEU A 480 -20.02 7.67 1.60
N THR A 481 -19.77 7.16 0.41
CA THR A 481 -20.45 5.93 -0.03
C THR A 481 -20.18 4.76 0.91
N THR A 482 -21.05 3.76 0.84
CA THR A 482 -20.75 2.44 1.39
C THR A 482 -20.54 1.46 0.24
N GLU A 483 -19.91 0.32 0.50
CA GLU A 483 -19.74 -0.74 -0.50
C GLU A 483 -21.09 -1.15 -1.14
N PRO A 484 -22.20 -1.32 -0.38
CA PRO A 484 -23.52 -1.53 -0.96
C PRO A 484 -24.06 -0.36 -1.81
N ILE A 485 -23.80 0.89 -1.43
CA ILE A 485 -24.21 2.05 -2.24
C ILE A 485 -23.40 2.12 -3.53
N HIS A 486 -22.09 1.87 -3.49
CA HIS A 486 -21.23 1.84 -4.67
C HIS A 486 -21.73 0.83 -5.70
N GLN A 487 -22.19 -0.36 -5.26
CA GLN A 487 -22.85 -1.33 -6.14
C GLN A 487 -24.08 -0.78 -6.86
N LEU A 488 -24.84 0.15 -6.26
CA LEU A 488 -26.00 0.79 -6.90
C LEU A 488 -25.64 1.89 -7.89
N LEU A 489 -24.43 2.44 -7.82
CA LEU A 489 -23.94 3.43 -8.77
C LEU A 489 -23.56 2.79 -10.12
N ARG A 490 -23.22 1.50 -10.10
CA ARG A 490 -22.77 0.72 -11.26
C ARG A 490 -23.89 0.41 -12.25
N ASP A 491 -23.52 0.15 -13.50
CA ASP A 491 -24.45 -0.40 -14.48
C ASP A 491 -24.83 -1.84 -14.15
N ALA A 492 -25.99 -2.27 -14.65
CA ALA A 492 -26.49 -3.62 -14.41
C ALA A 492 -25.52 -4.71 -14.89
N LYS A 493 -24.78 -4.45 -15.98
CA LYS A 493 -23.75 -5.37 -16.49
C LYS A 493 -22.64 -5.61 -15.46
N ASP A 494 -22.17 -4.56 -14.80
CA ASP A 494 -21.03 -4.59 -13.87
C ASP A 494 -21.40 -5.20 -12.50
N ARG A 495 -22.70 -5.40 -12.26
CA ARG A 495 -23.22 -6.11 -11.08
C ARG A 495 -23.56 -7.58 -11.34
N SER A 496 -23.44 -8.01 -12.59
CA SER A 496 -23.81 -9.36 -13.00
C SER A 496 -22.67 -10.35 -12.79
N ALA A 497 -22.99 -11.64 -12.72
CA ALA A 497 -22.00 -12.72 -12.77
C ALA A 497 -21.60 -13.09 -14.22
N ASP A 498 -22.07 -12.35 -15.23
CA ASP A 498 -21.70 -12.58 -16.63
C ASP A 498 -20.22 -12.27 -16.82
N VAL A 499 -19.46 -13.24 -17.32
CA VAL A 499 -18.03 -13.13 -17.59
C VAL A 499 -17.76 -12.04 -18.64
N THR A 500 -18.62 -11.94 -19.66
CA THR A 500 -18.43 -11.02 -20.79
C THR A 500 -18.66 -9.55 -20.41
N SER A 501 -19.15 -9.30 -19.21
CA SER A 501 -19.32 -7.93 -18.68
C SER A 501 -18.14 -7.42 -17.87
N ASP A 502 -17.13 -8.25 -17.59
CA ASP A 502 -15.90 -7.78 -16.93
C ASP A 502 -14.92 -7.27 -17.99
N ASP A 503 -14.66 -5.97 -17.98
CA ASP A 503 -13.88 -5.30 -19.04
C ASP A 503 -12.42 -5.80 -19.07
N ILE A 504 -11.85 -6.20 -17.93
CA ILE A 504 -10.50 -6.79 -17.88
C ILE A 504 -10.39 -8.14 -18.58
N LEU A 505 -11.50 -8.87 -18.80
CA LEU A 505 -11.52 -10.15 -19.52
C LEU A 505 -11.84 -9.98 -21.00
N THR A 506 -12.39 -8.83 -21.40
CA THR A 506 -12.89 -8.57 -22.75
C THR A 506 -12.19 -7.42 -23.47
N LEU A 507 -11.19 -6.81 -22.84
CA LEU A 507 -10.39 -5.72 -23.41
C LEU A 507 -9.80 -6.14 -24.78
N PRO A 508 -10.05 -5.37 -25.85
CA PRO A 508 -9.43 -5.61 -27.15
C PRO A 508 -7.90 -5.51 -27.11
N GLU A 509 -7.23 -6.23 -28.01
CA GLU A 509 -5.78 -6.10 -28.19
C GLU A 509 -5.41 -4.69 -28.67
N ASP A 510 -4.23 -4.21 -28.26
CA ASP A 510 -3.62 -2.94 -28.69
C ASP A 510 -4.47 -1.67 -28.44
N VAL A 511 -5.42 -1.72 -27.50
CA VAL A 511 -6.29 -0.59 -27.13
C VAL A 511 -6.32 -0.39 -25.60
N SER A 512 -6.23 0.86 -25.14
CA SER A 512 -6.36 1.19 -23.72
C SER A 512 -7.79 1.05 -23.21
N MET A 513 -7.97 0.80 -21.92
CA MET A 513 -9.29 0.65 -21.31
C MET A 513 -10.13 1.94 -21.40
N ALA A 514 -9.51 3.11 -21.34
CA ALA A 514 -10.19 4.39 -21.53
C ALA A 514 -10.78 4.49 -22.95
N THR A 515 -10.03 4.08 -23.97
CA THR A 515 -10.51 4.12 -25.36
C THR A 515 -11.56 3.04 -25.62
N ALA A 516 -11.36 1.83 -25.11
CA ALA A 516 -12.24 0.69 -25.37
C ALA A 516 -13.58 0.77 -24.61
N THR A 517 -13.55 1.24 -23.36
CA THR A 517 -14.68 1.14 -22.43
C THR A 517 -15.07 2.45 -21.77
N GLY A 518 -14.31 3.53 -22.01
CA GLY A 518 -14.57 4.82 -21.36
C GLY A 518 -14.27 4.78 -19.86
N LYS A 519 -13.27 4.02 -19.42
CA LYS A 519 -12.82 3.97 -18.01
C LYS A 519 -11.33 4.30 -17.94
N ASN A 520 -10.96 5.36 -17.21
CA ASN A 520 -9.56 5.67 -16.94
C ASN A 520 -9.00 4.67 -15.91
N LEU A 521 -8.64 3.48 -16.36
CA LEU A 521 -8.29 2.34 -15.53
C LEU A 521 -7.27 1.49 -16.32
N ASN A 522 -6.64 0.51 -15.67
CA ASN A 522 -5.70 -0.41 -16.32
C ASN A 522 -4.53 0.32 -17.01
N TRP A 523 -4.00 1.36 -16.36
CA TRP A 523 -2.93 2.23 -16.88
C TRP A 523 -3.25 2.86 -18.23
N SER A 524 -4.50 3.30 -18.44
CA SER A 524 -4.85 4.00 -19.68
C SER A 524 -4.16 5.36 -19.82
N TYR A 525 -3.88 6.00 -18.68
CA TYR A 525 -3.11 7.24 -18.57
C TYR A 525 -2.18 7.14 -17.35
N LEU A 526 -1.17 8.00 -17.24
CA LEU A 526 -0.33 8.15 -16.04
C LEU A 526 -0.87 9.18 -15.03
N SER A 527 -2.15 9.55 -15.14
CA SER A 527 -2.75 10.56 -14.30
C SER A 527 -4.25 10.33 -14.11
N LEU A 528 -4.79 11.02 -13.11
CA LEU A 528 -6.21 11.35 -13.07
C LEU A 528 -6.63 12.12 -14.33
N SER A 529 -7.93 12.19 -14.56
CA SER A 529 -8.59 12.94 -15.62
C SER A 529 -9.71 13.82 -15.04
N PRO A 530 -10.26 14.79 -15.80
CA PRO A 530 -11.44 15.54 -15.37
C PRO A 530 -12.57 14.59 -14.98
N VAL A 531 -13.33 14.97 -13.95
CA VAL A 531 -14.39 14.11 -13.37
C VAL A 531 -15.50 13.75 -14.37
N ASP A 532 -15.57 14.43 -15.51
CA ASP A 532 -16.53 14.24 -16.59
C ASP A 532 -15.90 13.74 -17.90
N ALA A 533 -14.59 13.45 -17.92
CA ALA A 533 -13.89 13.04 -19.14
C ALA A 533 -14.32 11.67 -19.64
N MET A 534 -14.61 10.75 -18.72
CA MET A 534 -15.11 9.42 -19.01
C MET A 534 -16.65 9.43 -19.05
N PRO A 535 -17.30 8.64 -19.94
CA PRO A 535 -18.76 8.57 -20.01
C PRO A 535 -19.39 8.11 -18.68
N PRO A 536 -20.59 8.61 -18.34
CA PRO A 536 -21.29 8.16 -17.15
C PRO A 536 -21.91 6.78 -17.33
N THR A 537 -22.23 6.14 -16.20
CA THR A 537 -23.16 5.01 -16.14
C THR A 537 -24.54 5.40 -16.68
N THR A 538 -25.39 4.41 -16.93
CA THR A 538 -26.80 4.60 -17.34
C THR A 538 -27.61 5.45 -16.36
N ARG A 539 -27.16 5.59 -15.11
CA ARG A 539 -27.77 6.44 -14.07
C ARG A 539 -27.16 7.84 -14.00
N GLY A 540 -26.13 8.14 -14.78
CA GLY A 540 -25.50 9.46 -14.86
C GLY A 540 -24.27 9.63 -13.97
N PHE A 541 -23.86 8.62 -13.19
CA PHE A 541 -22.65 8.70 -12.35
C PHE A 541 -21.39 8.51 -13.19
N HIS A 542 -20.43 9.42 -13.04
CA HIS A 542 -19.10 9.30 -13.65
C HIS A 542 -18.10 8.67 -12.67
N ASP A 543 -17.03 8.08 -13.20
CA ASP A 543 -15.90 7.53 -12.43
C ASP A 543 -16.35 6.57 -11.31
N VAL A 544 -17.35 5.73 -11.59
CA VAL A 544 -17.72 4.62 -10.69
C VAL A 544 -16.64 3.52 -10.74
N PHE A 545 -15.98 3.39 -11.90
CA PHE A 545 -14.77 2.61 -12.10
C PHE A 545 -13.68 3.49 -12.70
N GLY A 546 -12.47 3.36 -12.19
CA GLY A 546 -11.30 4.12 -12.65
C GLY A 546 -11.29 5.58 -12.23
N ASN A 547 -10.36 6.31 -12.82
CA ASN A 547 -9.88 7.63 -12.44
C ASN A 547 -9.24 7.59 -11.05
N ALA A 548 -10.04 7.50 -9.99
CA ALA A 548 -9.57 7.35 -8.63
C ALA A 548 -10.42 6.33 -7.86
N TRP A 549 -9.79 5.62 -6.92
CA TRP A 549 -10.49 4.85 -5.91
C TRP A 549 -11.48 5.73 -5.14
N GLU A 550 -12.62 5.15 -4.77
CA GLU A 550 -13.62 5.83 -3.95
C GLU A 550 -13.56 5.32 -2.51
N TRP A 551 -13.25 6.21 -1.56
CA TRP A 551 -13.30 5.89 -0.12
C TRP A 551 -14.72 5.58 0.35
N CYS A 552 -14.90 4.45 1.04
CA CYS A 552 -16.17 4.06 1.64
C CYS A 552 -16.19 4.20 3.18
N GLU A 553 -17.39 4.29 3.76
CA GLU A 553 -17.61 4.29 5.21
C GLU A 553 -17.31 2.94 5.87
N ASP A 554 -17.41 1.85 5.10
CA ASP A 554 -17.26 0.47 5.56
C ASP A 554 -15.85 0.22 6.10
N MET A 555 -15.77 -0.39 7.28
CA MET A 555 -14.54 -1.06 7.69
C MET A 555 -14.34 -2.34 6.86
N PHE A 556 -13.09 -2.66 6.56
CA PHE A 556 -12.76 -3.87 5.83
C PHE A 556 -13.07 -5.11 6.67
N SER A 557 -13.92 -5.98 6.13
CA SER A 557 -14.43 -7.15 6.83
C SER A 557 -14.65 -8.32 5.89
N ALA A 558 -14.61 -9.53 6.47
CA ALA A 558 -14.87 -10.76 5.76
C ALA A 558 -16.33 -10.86 5.31
N LEU A 559 -16.56 -11.31 4.07
CA LEU A 559 -17.89 -11.70 3.63
C LEU A 559 -18.29 -13.06 4.24
N PRO A 560 -19.58 -13.32 4.50
CA PRO A 560 -20.04 -14.66 4.88
C PRO A 560 -19.58 -15.71 3.86
N GLY A 561 -18.85 -16.73 4.31
CA GLY A 561 -18.23 -17.75 3.43
C GLY A 561 -16.81 -17.42 2.94
N PHE A 562 -16.21 -16.33 3.43
CA PHE A 562 -14.78 -16.04 3.32
C PHE A 562 -13.95 -17.22 3.84
N ARG A 563 -12.85 -17.52 3.14
CA ARG A 563 -11.84 -18.49 3.55
C ARG A 563 -10.48 -17.93 3.20
N VAL A 564 -9.59 -17.91 4.18
CA VAL A 564 -8.18 -17.55 3.99
C VAL A 564 -7.56 -18.49 2.96
N HIS A 565 -6.86 -17.94 1.98
CA HIS A 565 -6.19 -18.75 0.96
C HIS A 565 -4.88 -19.35 1.51
N PRO A 566 -4.63 -20.67 1.39
CA PRO A 566 -3.51 -21.33 2.05
C PRO A 566 -2.12 -20.89 1.56
N TYR A 567 -2.02 -20.37 0.34
CA TYR A 567 -0.75 -19.83 -0.18
C TYR A 567 -0.42 -18.44 0.35
N TYR A 568 -1.39 -17.68 0.87
CA TYR A 568 -1.20 -16.31 1.32
C TYR A 568 -2.16 -16.00 2.46
N ASP A 569 -1.83 -16.51 3.65
CA ASP A 569 -2.73 -16.49 4.80
C ASP A 569 -2.83 -15.14 5.51
N ASP A 570 -1.89 -14.23 5.24
CA ASP A 570 -1.80 -12.91 5.85
C ASP A 570 -2.17 -11.74 4.91
N PHE A 571 -2.78 -12.02 3.76
CA PHE A 571 -3.21 -10.96 2.82
C PHE A 571 -4.40 -10.14 3.35
N SER A 572 -5.51 -10.80 3.73
CA SER A 572 -6.75 -10.11 4.15
C SER A 572 -7.06 -10.24 5.64
N GLU A 573 -6.85 -11.43 6.23
CA GLU A 573 -7.25 -11.71 7.61
C GLU A 573 -6.70 -10.69 8.63
N PRO A 574 -5.41 -10.29 8.58
CA PRO A 574 -4.88 -9.35 9.54
C PRO A 574 -5.51 -7.95 9.48
N CYS A 575 -6.12 -7.59 8.35
CA CYS A 575 -6.74 -6.29 8.11
C CYS A 575 -8.21 -6.26 8.52
N PHE A 576 -8.78 -7.39 8.97
CA PHE A 576 -10.09 -7.43 9.64
C PHE A 576 -9.97 -7.00 11.11
N ASP A 577 -9.35 -5.83 11.33
CA ASP A 577 -8.99 -5.29 12.65
C ASP A 577 -9.88 -4.13 13.09
N GLY A 578 -10.78 -3.67 12.22
CA GLY A 578 -11.62 -2.49 12.45
C GLY A 578 -10.87 -1.15 12.32
N GLU A 579 -9.65 -1.17 11.78
CA GLU A 579 -8.84 0.02 11.53
C GLU A 579 -8.58 0.24 10.03
N HIS A 580 -8.88 -0.74 9.18
CA HIS A 580 -8.87 -0.63 7.73
C HIS A 580 -10.25 -0.30 7.17
N HIS A 581 -10.29 0.52 6.13
CA HIS A 581 -11.52 0.89 5.42
C HIS A 581 -11.48 0.44 3.97
N VAL A 582 -12.66 0.13 3.44
CA VAL A 582 -12.84 -0.30 2.05
C VAL A 582 -12.67 0.89 1.10
N ILE A 583 -12.01 0.64 -0.02
CA ILE A 583 -12.01 1.49 -1.21
C ILE A 583 -12.52 0.70 -2.41
N MET A 584 -13.31 1.34 -3.28
CA MET A 584 -13.98 0.67 -4.40
C MET A 584 -13.71 1.39 -5.74
N GLY A 585 -13.76 0.64 -6.84
CA GLY A 585 -13.77 1.17 -8.21
C GLY A 585 -12.44 1.22 -8.97
N GLY A 586 -11.29 1.10 -8.29
CA GLY A 586 -9.98 1.20 -8.93
C GLY A 586 -9.56 2.64 -9.24
N SER A 587 -8.25 2.88 -9.32
CA SER A 587 -7.69 4.13 -9.84
C SER A 587 -7.20 3.98 -11.28
N PHE A 588 -6.72 5.05 -11.92
CA PHE A 588 -6.05 4.96 -13.21
C PHE A 588 -4.90 3.93 -13.26
N ALA A 589 -4.25 3.69 -12.11
CA ALA A 589 -3.11 2.78 -11.95
C ALA A 589 -3.52 1.35 -11.56
N SER A 590 -4.79 1.11 -11.21
CA SER A 590 -5.30 -0.24 -10.92
C SER A 590 -5.40 -1.05 -12.20
N ALA A 591 -4.97 -2.32 -12.18
CA ALA A 591 -4.87 -3.17 -13.36
C ALA A 591 -5.14 -4.64 -13.03
N GLY A 592 -5.69 -5.38 -14.00
CA GLY A 592 -6.03 -6.80 -13.82
C GLY A 592 -7.06 -7.04 -12.71
N GLY A 593 -6.92 -8.14 -11.97
CA GLY A 593 -7.69 -8.45 -10.77
C GLY A 593 -7.42 -7.46 -9.62
N ASN A 594 -6.28 -6.76 -9.63
CA ASN A 594 -6.02 -5.69 -8.67
C ASN A 594 -6.78 -4.39 -9.03
N GLY A 595 -7.98 -4.26 -8.47
CA GLY A 595 -8.76 -3.01 -8.51
C GLY A 595 -9.45 -2.69 -9.82
N ALA A 596 -9.04 -3.27 -10.95
CA ALA A 596 -9.72 -3.10 -12.23
C ALA A 596 -10.86 -4.11 -12.46
N SER A 597 -10.89 -5.24 -11.74
CA SER A 597 -12.03 -6.16 -11.76
C SER A 597 -13.26 -5.53 -11.12
N LYS A 598 -14.44 -5.79 -11.70
CA LYS A 598 -15.72 -5.41 -11.08
C LYS A 598 -15.94 -6.02 -9.68
N PHE A 599 -15.21 -7.07 -9.29
CA PHE A 599 -15.33 -7.69 -7.97
C PHE A 599 -14.34 -7.15 -6.93
N ALA A 600 -13.37 -6.33 -7.34
CA ALA A 600 -12.28 -5.93 -6.47
C ALA A 600 -12.79 -5.22 -5.21
N ARG A 601 -12.29 -5.69 -4.05
CA ARG A 601 -12.47 -5.08 -2.73
C ARG A 601 -11.08 -4.82 -2.18
N TYR A 602 -10.71 -3.55 -2.04
CA TYR A 602 -9.41 -3.20 -1.50
C TYR A 602 -9.54 -2.34 -0.26
N HIS A 603 -8.46 -2.23 0.52
CA HIS A 603 -8.56 -1.66 1.85
C HIS A 603 -7.26 -1.00 2.29
N PHE A 604 -7.39 0.09 3.03
CA PHE A 604 -6.27 0.79 3.64
C PHE A 604 -6.67 1.44 4.95
N ARG A 605 -5.67 1.69 5.80
CA ARG A 605 -5.87 2.53 6.98
C ARG A 605 -6.22 3.96 6.55
N PRO A 606 -7.08 4.67 7.30
CA PRO A 606 -7.61 5.99 6.97
C PRO A 606 -6.59 7.09 6.63
N HIS A 607 -5.35 6.94 7.08
CA HIS A 607 -4.30 7.95 6.96
C HIS A 607 -3.34 7.73 5.79
N PHE A 608 -3.36 6.54 5.17
CA PHE A 608 -2.52 6.29 4.00
C PHE A 608 -3.07 7.02 2.78
N PHE A 609 -2.15 7.59 2.01
CA PHE A 609 -2.49 8.13 0.70
C PHE A 609 -2.56 7.00 -0.30
N GLN A 610 -3.59 7.05 -1.13
CA GLN A 610 -3.80 6.19 -2.29
C GLN A 610 -4.18 7.10 -3.47
N HIS A 611 -4.32 6.55 -4.68
CA HIS A 611 -4.92 7.25 -5.81
C HIS A 611 -6.44 7.28 -5.60
N ALA A 612 -6.86 7.90 -4.50
CA ALA A 612 -8.21 7.83 -3.97
C ALA A 612 -8.81 9.23 -3.80
N GLY A 613 -10.03 9.37 -4.28
CA GLY A 613 -10.93 10.47 -3.99
C GLY A 613 -12.14 9.96 -3.22
N PHE A 614 -13.26 10.67 -3.36
CA PHE A 614 -14.49 10.28 -2.68
C PHE A 614 -15.71 10.91 -3.34
N ARG A 615 -16.87 10.33 -3.01
CA ARG A 615 -18.19 10.81 -3.40
C ARG A 615 -19.02 11.11 -2.17
N VAL A 616 -19.88 12.11 -2.25
CA VAL A 616 -20.78 12.47 -1.15
C VAL A 616 -22.14 11.83 -1.38
N VAL A 617 -22.63 11.12 -0.37
CA VAL A 617 -24.00 10.62 -0.30
C VAL A 617 -24.81 11.51 0.61
N GLU A 618 -26.02 11.84 0.16
CA GLU A 618 -27.05 12.44 0.97
C GLU A 618 -28.10 11.38 1.34
N GLN A 619 -28.32 11.21 2.64
CA GLN A 619 -29.35 10.32 3.14
C GLN A 619 -30.34 11.08 4.01
N LYS A 620 -31.63 10.80 3.83
CA LYS A 620 -32.69 11.37 4.66
C LYS A 620 -32.70 10.73 6.04
N VAL A 621 -32.84 11.57 7.06
CA VAL A 621 -33.07 11.18 8.45
C VAL A 621 -34.54 10.80 8.60
N ASP A 622 -34.79 9.65 9.21
CA ASP A 622 -36.13 9.16 9.52
C ASP A 622 -36.80 9.94 10.66
N ASP A 623 -38.08 9.65 10.92
CA ASP A 623 -38.86 10.34 11.95
C ASP A 623 -38.34 10.10 13.38
N GLU A 624 -37.49 9.10 13.57
CA GLU A 624 -36.82 8.79 14.85
C GLU A 624 -35.44 9.46 14.96
N GLY A 625 -35.04 10.27 13.98
CA GLY A 625 -33.77 10.97 14.00
C GLY A 625 -32.58 10.07 13.63
N ALA A 626 -32.77 8.99 12.87
CA ALA A 626 -31.72 8.07 12.46
C ALA A 626 -31.61 7.93 10.94
N ILE A 627 -30.47 7.43 10.48
CA ILE A 627 -30.29 6.91 9.11
C ILE A 627 -30.00 5.41 9.17
N THR A 628 -30.32 4.71 8.07
CA THR A 628 -29.92 3.30 7.88
C THR A 628 -28.74 3.26 6.92
N LEU A 629 -27.54 3.11 7.45
CA LEU A 629 -26.31 3.02 6.67
C LEU A 629 -26.06 1.55 6.29
N ALA A 630 -26.55 1.13 5.12
CA ALA A 630 -26.34 -0.21 4.61
C ALA A 630 -24.85 -0.47 4.34
N THR A 631 -24.29 -1.52 4.94
CA THR A 631 -22.82 -1.73 4.99
C THR A 631 -22.44 -3.21 5.00
N THR A 632 -21.20 -3.50 4.60
CA THR A 632 -20.63 -4.86 4.68
C THR A 632 -19.99 -5.18 6.03
N ASP A 633 -19.76 -4.18 6.90
CA ASP A 633 -19.07 -4.36 8.18
C ASP A 633 -19.99 -4.77 9.35
N VAL A 634 -21.31 -4.89 9.15
CA VAL A 634 -22.22 -5.41 10.18
C VAL A 634 -22.25 -6.95 10.17
N ASN A 635 -22.32 -7.60 11.33
CA ASN A 635 -22.38 -9.06 11.46
C ASN A 635 -21.25 -9.79 10.73
N ALA A 636 -20.03 -9.26 10.79
CA ALA A 636 -18.85 -9.92 10.23
C ALA A 636 -18.69 -11.33 10.84
N PRO A 637 -18.43 -12.38 10.04
CA PRO A 637 -18.45 -13.76 10.50
C PRO A 637 -17.25 -14.08 11.42
N PRO A 638 -17.45 -14.79 12.55
CA PRO A 638 -16.36 -15.38 13.33
C PRO A 638 -15.52 -16.36 12.49
N PRO A 639 -14.22 -16.56 12.80
CA PRO A 639 -13.44 -16.04 13.94
C PRO A 639 -12.82 -14.65 13.71
N TYR A 640 -13.06 -14.02 12.56
CA TYR A 640 -12.39 -12.80 12.11
C TYR A 640 -12.93 -11.51 12.75
N VAL A 641 -13.45 -11.61 13.97
CA VAL A 641 -14.10 -10.57 14.78
C VAL A 641 -13.49 -10.60 16.18
N LYS A 642 -12.24 -10.14 16.33
CA LYS A 642 -11.62 -10.05 17.66
C LYS A 642 -12.19 -8.84 18.42
N GLY A 643 -13.07 -9.10 19.39
CA GLY A 643 -13.58 -8.07 20.30
C GLY A 643 -14.68 -7.15 19.71
N ASP A 644 -15.32 -7.58 18.63
CA ASP A 644 -16.37 -6.88 17.86
C ASP A 644 -16.05 -5.40 17.58
N PRO A 645 -15.00 -5.11 16.78
CA PRO A 645 -14.63 -3.74 16.40
C PRO A 645 -15.55 -3.16 15.33
N PHE A 646 -16.40 -3.98 14.71
CA PHE A 646 -17.26 -3.58 13.62
C PHE A 646 -18.63 -3.09 14.11
N ARG A 647 -19.47 -2.65 13.18
CA ARG A 647 -20.77 -2.09 13.53
C ARG A 647 -21.70 -3.17 14.07
N SER A 648 -22.32 -2.89 15.21
CA SER A 648 -23.37 -3.72 15.77
C SER A 648 -24.75 -3.47 15.15
N SER A 649 -24.90 -2.39 14.38
CA SER A 649 -26.15 -2.00 13.73
C SER A 649 -25.90 -1.10 12.51
N GLU A 650 -26.72 -1.29 11.47
CA GLU A 650 -26.82 -0.36 10.33
C GLU A 650 -27.57 0.92 10.71
N ARG A 651 -28.29 0.94 11.84
CA ARG A 651 -29.04 2.10 12.31
C ARG A 651 -28.11 3.07 13.04
N VAL A 652 -27.94 4.27 12.47
CA VAL A 652 -27.10 5.34 13.02
C VAL A 652 -27.99 6.49 13.47
N VAL A 653 -28.08 6.72 14.78
CA VAL A 653 -28.83 7.85 15.35
C VAL A 653 -28.07 9.15 15.11
N VAL A 654 -28.72 10.09 14.43
CA VAL A 654 -28.21 11.42 14.12
C VAL A 654 -28.53 12.32 15.31
N SER A 655 -27.76 12.22 16.39
CA SER A 655 -28.04 13.02 17.58
C SER A 655 -27.74 14.52 17.32
N GLU A 656 -28.66 15.42 17.70
CA GLU A 656 -28.36 16.86 17.88
C GLU A 656 -27.24 17.07 18.92
N THR A 657 -26.95 16.06 19.74
CA THR A 657 -25.95 16.08 20.81
C THR A 657 -24.52 15.97 20.27
N SER A 658 -24.33 15.43 19.06
CA SER A 658 -23.07 15.50 18.32
C SER A 658 -22.72 16.93 17.90
N LEU A 659 -23.70 17.85 17.90
CA LEU A 659 -23.55 19.30 17.72
C LEU A 659 -23.49 20.07 19.06
N LYS A 660 -23.82 19.44 20.20
CA LYS A 660 -23.86 20.11 21.53
C LYS A 660 -22.75 19.69 22.50
N MET A 661 -21.96 18.64 22.22
CA MET A 661 -20.76 18.28 23.00
C MET A 661 -19.54 19.20 22.75
N THR A 662 -19.72 20.40 22.20
CA THR A 662 -18.70 21.48 22.22
C THR A 662 -19.28 22.86 22.55
N GLY A 663 -20.59 22.94 22.83
CA GLY A 663 -21.29 24.17 23.16
C GLY A 663 -21.16 24.56 24.63
N GLU A 664 -19.94 24.70 25.14
CA GLU A 664 -19.61 25.52 26.34
C GLU A 664 -18.08 25.67 26.52
N ARG A 665 -17.33 25.93 25.44
CA ARG A 665 -15.94 26.44 25.55
C ARG A 665 -15.66 27.61 24.60
N SER A 666 -16.68 28.36 24.22
CA SER A 666 -16.49 29.62 23.50
C SER A 666 -15.95 30.68 24.46
N GLY A 667 -14.65 30.97 24.36
CA GLY A 667 -13.98 32.06 25.08
C GLY A 667 -12.65 31.70 25.72
N MET A 668 -12.28 30.42 25.74
CA MET A 668 -11.04 30.00 26.39
C MET A 668 -9.87 30.02 25.39
N SER A 669 -8.85 30.84 25.65
CA SER A 669 -7.62 30.83 24.84
C SER A 669 -6.97 29.44 24.90
N CYS A 670 -6.15 29.06 23.91
CA CYS A 670 -5.38 27.80 23.96
C CYS A 670 -4.63 27.64 25.29
N GLN A 671 -4.12 28.74 25.84
CA GLN A 671 -3.44 28.77 27.13
C GLN A 671 -4.39 28.48 28.30
N GLY A 672 -5.64 28.96 28.24
CA GLY A 672 -6.70 28.62 29.19
C GLY A 672 -7.10 27.15 29.10
N PHE A 673 -7.20 26.59 27.90
CA PHE A 673 -7.48 25.16 27.68
C PHE A 673 -6.40 24.26 28.29
N PHE A 674 -5.12 24.54 28.03
CA PHE A 674 -4.02 23.76 28.61
C PHE A 674 -3.92 23.91 30.14
N LYS A 675 -4.26 25.08 30.68
CA LYS A 675 -4.27 25.33 32.13
C LYS A 675 -5.43 24.58 32.83
N ASP A 676 -6.60 24.54 32.21
CA ASP A 676 -7.75 23.78 32.67
C ASP A 676 -7.47 22.26 32.63
N LEU A 677 -6.94 21.76 31.51
CA LEU A 677 -6.53 20.35 31.38
C LEU A 677 -5.52 19.96 32.46
N ARG A 678 -4.51 20.80 32.70
CA ARG A 678 -3.51 20.58 33.75
C ARG A 678 -4.13 20.55 35.15
N CYS A 679 -5.06 21.47 35.44
CA CYS A 679 -5.73 21.54 36.74
C CYS A 679 -6.60 20.29 36.99
N GLN A 680 -7.30 19.82 35.97
CA GLN A 680 -8.13 18.60 36.03
C GLN A 680 -7.26 17.35 36.22
N SER A 681 -6.15 17.24 35.50
CA SER A 681 -5.17 16.16 35.68
C SER A 681 -4.53 16.18 37.07
N GLU A 682 -4.15 17.35 37.59
CA GLU A 682 -3.60 17.47 38.95
C GLU A 682 -4.63 17.13 40.03
N LYS A 683 -5.92 17.43 39.81
CA LYS A 683 -7.01 17.09 40.73
C LYS A 683 -7.32 15.59 40.71
N ALA A 684 -7.35 14.97 39.53
CA ALA A 684 -7.51 13.53 39.36
C ALA A 684 -6.32 12.76 39.96
N LEU A 685 -5.10 13.26 39.78
CA LEU A 685 -3.89 12.70 40.38
C LEU A 685 -3.92 12.81 41.91
N LYS A 686 -4.34 13.96 42.47
CA LYS A 686 -4.50 14.13 43.92
C LYS A 686 -5.56 13.20 44.50
N MET A 687 -6.67 12.97 43.79
CA MET A 687 -7.70 12.01 44.21
C MET A 687 -7.19 10.57 44.16
N PHE A 688 -6.43 10.21 43.12
CA PHE A 688 -5.82 8.89 42.97
C PHE A 688 -4.75 8.61 44.05
N VAL A 689 -3.93 9.62 44.37
CA VAL A 689 -2.95 9.55 45.46
C VAL A 689 -3.65 9.46 46.83
N ALA A 690 -4.75 10.18 47.03
CA ALA A 690 -5.53 10.11 48.27
C ALA A 690 -6.27 8.77 48.45
N SER A 691 -6.61 8.07 47.36
CA SER A 691 -7.27 6.75 47.41
C SER A 691 -6.29 5.58 47.52
N SER A 692 -4.98 5.82 47.41
CA SER A 692 -3.96 4.77 47.43
C SER A 692 -3.28 4.73 48.80
N THR A 693 -3.85 4.00 49.75
CA THR A 693 -3.18 3.65 51.01
C THR A 693 -2.50 2.30 50.85
N PHE A 694 -1.17 2.28 50.84
CA PHE A 694 -0.41 1.05 51.01
C PHE A 694 0.64 1.28 52.11
N GLU A 695 0.48 0.57 53.23
CA GLU A 695 1.53 0.40 54.24
C GLU A 695 2.66 -0.45 53.63
N ILE A 696 3.88 0.04 53.81
CA ILE A 696 5.09 -0.56 53.25
C ILE A 696 5.66 -1.54 54.28
N ALA A 697 5.62 -2.83 53.95
CA ALA A 697 6.55 -3.81 54.49
C ALA A 697 7.28 -4.42 53.29
N GLY A 698 8.61 -4.33 53.32
CA GLY A 698 9.46 -4.32 52.13
C GLY A 698 9.29 -5.51 51.19
N GLU A 699 9.27 -5.21 49.89
CA GLU A 699 9.91 -5.98 48.81
C GLU A 699 9.72 -5.25 47.46
N CYS A 700 10.53 -5.66 46.49
CA CYS A 700 10.88 -5.07 45.18
C CYS A 700 9.85 -4.11 44.50
N LEU A 701 10.31 -2.90 44.14
CA LEU A 701 9.56 -1.89 43.39
C LEU A 701 9.61 -2.15 41.88
N VAL A 702 8.46 -2.49 41.27
CA VAL A 702 8.28 -2.50 39.80
C VAL A 702 7.33 -1.36 39.42
N THR A 703 7.78 -0.40 38.62
CA THR A 703 6.92 0.69 38.14
C THR A 703 6.76 0.65 36.63
N ARG A 704 5.53 0.85 36.16
CA ARG A 704 5.10 0.63 34.77
C ARG A 704 5.18 1.87 33.88
N GLU A 705 5.87 2.93 34.31
CA GLU A 705 5.88 4.23 33.64
C GLU A 705 7.29 4.70 33.22
N GLY A 706 7.99 3.90 32.41
CA GLY A 706 9.17 4.34 31.66
C GLY A 706 10.28 5.07 32.44
N THR A 707 11.20 5.70 31.69
CA THR A 707 12.45 6.30 32.21
C THR A 707 12.25 7.52 33.12
N VAL A 708 11.09 8.18 33.06
CA VAL A 708 10.80 9.40 33.85
C VAL A 708 10.42 9.07 35.30
N ALA A 709 9.79 7.92 35.56
CA ALA A 709 9.52 7.44 36.92
C ALA A 709 10.80 6.91 37.59
N ALA A 710 11.66 6.22 36.84
CA ALA A 710 12.95 5.71 37.32
C ALA A 710 13.89 6.83 37.80
N ALA A 711 13.88 8.00 37.14
CA ALA A 711 14.67 9.16 37.55
C ALA A 711 14.24 9.75 38.91
N ARG A 712 12.97 9.60 39.29
CA ARG A 712 12.42 10.09 40.58
C ARG A 712 12.67 9.12 41.74
N LEU A 713 12.87 7.83 41.45
CA LEU A 713 13.10 6.78 42.45
C LEU A 713 14.57 6.59 42.82
N ARG A 714 15.50 7.22 42.09
CA ARG A 714 16.96 7.16 42.33
C ARG A 714 17.38 7.58 43.74
N HIS A 715 16.57 8.41 44.41
CA HIS A 715 16.85 8.90 45.76
C HIS A 715 16.41 7.94 46.88
N GLN A 716 15.78 6.81 46.54
CA GLN A 716 15.22 5.84 47.48
C GLN A 716 15.97 4.50 47.51
N VAL A 717 17.06 4.37 46.73
CA VAL A 717 17.89 3.16 46.62
C VAL A 717 19.17 3.38 47.43
N ASN A 718 19.52 2.46 48.34
CA ASN A 718 20.71 2.61 49.19
C ASN A 718 21.99 2.31 48.39
N CYS A 719 23.14 2.81 48.89
CA CYS A 719 24.42 2.61 48.22
C CYS A 719 24.80 1.12 48.21
N GLY A 720 24.78 0.49 47.03
CA GLY A 720 25.07 -0.94 46.83
C GLY A 720 23.93 -1.75 46.22
N GLU A 721 22.73 -1.18 46.08
CA GLU A 721 21.58 -1.84 45.45
C GLU A 721 21.48 -1.49 43.95
N VAL A 722 21.04 -2.46 43.13
CA VAL A 722 20.90 -2.31 41.67
C VAL A 722 19.42 -2.23 41.31
N LEU A 723 19.01 -1.12 40.69
CA LEU A 723 17.66 -0.95 40.15
C LEU A 723 17.61 -1.50 38.71
N VAL A 724 16.78 -2.52 38.47
CA VAL A 724 16.59 -3.12 37.13
C VAL A 724 15.19 -2.76 36.62
N VAL A 725 15.12 -2.15 35.44
CA VAL A 725 13.87 -1.79 34.77
C VAL A 725 13.74 -2.64 33.51
N VAL A 726 12.70 -3.47 33.42
CA VAL A 726 12.45 -4.36 32.29
C VAL A 726 11.10 -4.07 31.62
N PRO A 727 10.99 -4.20 30.28
CA PRO A 727 9.73 -4.11 29.57
C PRO A 727 8.76 -5.22 30.00
N THR A 728 7.45 -4.93 29.94
CA THR A 728 6.36 -5.86 30.36
C THR A 728 6.44 -7.23 29.69
N ASP A 729 7.03 -7.28 28.51
CA ASP A 729 7.10 -8.41 27.61
C ASP A 729 8.12 -9.46 28.12
N GLU A 730 9.20 -8.99 28.76
CA GLU A 730 10.23 -9.82 29.41
C GLU A 730 9.84 -10.26 30.84
N ALA A 731 8.91 -9.57 31.50
CA ALA A 731 8.38 -10.01 32.81
C ALA A 731 7.69 -11.39 32.71
N THR A 732 7.23 -11.76 31.51
CA THR A 732 6.67 -13.09 31.22
C THR A 732 7.74 -14.19 31.21
N LEU A 733 8.99 -13.88 30.86
CA LEU A 733 10.14 -14.80 30.89
C LEU A 733 10.68 -14.99 32.33
N ALA A 734 10.53 -13.98 33.19
CA ALA A 734 10.86 -14.06 34.61
C ALA A 734 9.92 -14.97 35.43
N LYS A 735 8.79 -15.43 34.87
CA LYS A 735 7.89 -16.41 35.52
C LYS A 735 8.55 -17.75 35.86
N SER A 736 9.74 -18.04 35.33
CA SER A 736 10.46 -19.29 35.60
C SER A 736 11.44 -19.22 36.77
N ALA A 737 11.61 -18.07 37.42
CA ALA A 737 12.49 -17.94 38.58
C ALA A 737 11.75 -17.27 39.75
N THR A 738 11.21 -18.11 40.62
CA THR A 738 10.74 -17.82 42.00
C THR A 738 9.70 -16.70 42.21
N GLU A 739 8.56 -17.13 42.78
CA GLU A 739 7.50 -16.36 43.46
C GLU A 739 7.32 -14.88 43.08
N VAL A 740 6.54 -14.62 42.03
CA VAL A 740 5.91 -13.30 41.83
C VAL A 740 4.41 -13.49 41.60
N ARG A 741 3.58 -13.03 42.54
CA ARG A 741 2.13 -12.90 42.36
C ARG A 741 1.81 -11.54 41.74
N VAL A 742 1.23 -11.55 40.54
CA VAL A 742 0.73 -10.34 39.86
C VAL A 742 -0.76 -10.17 40.18
N VAL A 743 -1.14 -9.04 40.78
CA VAL A 743 -2.55 -8.61 40.90
C VAL A 743 -2.82 -7.59 39.80
N ALA A 744 -3.86 -7.85 39.00
CA ALA A 744 -4.26 -7.00 37.87
C ALA A 744 -5.54 -6.24 38.23
N GLU A 745 -5.53 -4.90 38.13
CA GLU A 745 -6.77 -4.10 38.01
C GLU A 745 -6.56 -2.73 37.31
N THR A 746 -7.17 -2.64 36.12
CA THR A 746 -7.95 -1.54 35.51
C THR A 746 -7.33 -0.15 35.21
N VAL A 747 -6.86 0.04 33.97
CA VAL A 747 -6.48 1.33 33.32
C VAL A 747 -7.65 1.91 32.50
N THR A 748 -8.79 2.18 33.13
CA THR A 748 -9.96 2.75 32.40
C THR A 748 -10.13 4.25 32.67
N ALA A 749 -9.56 4.80 33.74
CA ALA A 749 -9.69 6.23 34.07
C ALA A 749 -8.69 7.13 33.32
N TRP A 750 -7.47 6.66 33.05
CA TRP A 750 -6.40 7.47 32.45
C TRP A 750 -6.63 7.82 30.97
N LYS A 751 -7.25 6.92 30.20
CA LYS A 751 -7.56 7.15 28.77
C LYS A 751 -8.60 8.25 28.54
N ARG A 752 -9.34 8.66 29.58
CA ARG A 752 -10.38 9.70 29.50
C ARG A 752 -9.91 11.10 29.86
N ILE A 753 -8.71 11.22 30.45
CA ILE A 753 -8.13 12.49 30.91
C ILE A 753 -7.02 12.97 29.95
N LEU A 754 -6.41 12.04 29.19
CA LEU A 754 -5.47 12.35 28.11
C LEU A 754 -6.15 12.64 26.75
N LYS A 755 -7.41 12.21 26.56
CA LYS A 755 -8.32 12.75 25.54
C LYS A 755 -8.84 14.11 26.02
#